data_AF-A0AAP0MF85-F1
#
_entry.id   AF-A0AAP0MF85-F1
#
_cell.length_a   1.000
_cell.length_b   1.000
_cell.length_c   1.000
_cell.angle_alpha   90.00
_cell.angle_beta   90.00
_cell.angle_gamma   90.00
#
_symmetry.space_group_name_H-M   'P 1'
#
loop_
_entity.id
_entity.type
_entity.pdbx_description
1 polymer ?
#
loop_
_entity_poly.entity_id
_entity_poly.type
_entity_poly.pdbx_seq_one_letter_code
_entity_poly.pdbx_strand_id
1 'polypeptide(L)'
;MKPLLSLHHAPTRVPAPRFLSDPYFPIPRFKPPPHRTHFPIKSISNDNSFRSEDSAAAPVISEKQQRPRTLYPGGYKRPEIKVPNVVLQLEPHQVLAGGDALDLIDEAVAKFVGIVVLNGGEASGKSVYEAACLLKSVVKDRALFLIAERVDIAAAVNASGVLLSDQGLPAIVARNTMKDSMSESVVLPLVGRNVQTLDAAFNASISEGADFLVCCFGEGQKADVIENSLFTNVKIPIFIMNASPLVDVSKFLKSGASGFVISLEDLSLFNDDVLSQMFYANGTTNEKTDRGEDVSNVKLSDASNSFFGKERVAGFVKLEDREKQLIETERSVLLEAIDVIKKAAPLMEEVSLLIDAVSQIDEPFLLVIVGEYNSGKSSVINALLGKRYLKDGVVPTTNEITFLRFSDLASEEQQRCERHPDGQYICYLPSPILKEMIIVDTPGTNVILQRQQRLTEEFVPRADLVLFVISADRPLTESEVVFLRYTQQWKKKVLFVLNKSDLYQNAFELEEAISFVKENTMKLLNIENVTIYPVSARSTLEAKLSVSSAVGKDHSELSVNDSHRRINTFDKLEKLLYSFLDGSSSTGKERMRLKLETPIRIAERLLSSCETLVMKDCQDAKQDLTLANEMIDSLKEYVMKMESESISWRRKTLSLIDSTKSRVVKLIESTLQISNLDIVASYVFRGEKSAAMPSTSRIQHDIIGPALLDTQKLLGEYTMWLQSKNAREGRRYKESFENRWPSLVYLQPQVYPDMYELVRKVDGYSSRVIEDFSASSTSKMFEQEIREVFLGTFGGLGAAGLSASLLTSVLPTTLEDLLALGLCSAGGYIAVANFPARRQRVIEKVNKIADGLAREIEEAMQKDLQETVGHLENFVTKVGKPYQDAAQLKLDRLSEIQDELSNVQEKILTLQVEIQNLHVS
;
A
#
# COMPACT_ATOMS: atom_id res chain seq x y z
N MET A 1 31.53 -77.09 -32.05
CA MET A 1 32.60 -77.57 -31.13
C MET A 1 33.69 -76.51 -31.01
N LYS A 2 34.47 -76.50 -29.92
CA LYS A 2 35.81 -75.86 -29.82
C LYS A 2 36.84 -76.69 -30.62
N PRO A 3 38.04 -76.22 -31.04
CA PRO A 3 39.05 -75.56 -30.17
C PRO A 3 39.86 -74.38 -30.82
N LEU A 4 40.51 -73.48 -30.05
CA LEU A 4 41.97 -73.34 -29.75
C LEU A 4 42.86 -73.12 -31.00
N LEU A 5 43.91 -72.28 -31.07
CA LEU A 5 44.69 -71.33 -30.21
C LEU A 5 45.47 -70.38 -31.21
N SER A 6 46.26 -69.33 -30.93
CA SER A 6 46.75 -68.52 -29.77
C SER A 6 47.42 -67.22 -30.33
N LEU A 7 48.23 -66.41 -29.63
CA LEU A 7 47.99 -65.46 -28.52
C LEU A 7 49.18 -64.46 -28.47
N HIS A 8 48.98 -63.13 -28.48
CA HIS A 8 49.98 -62.16 -27.99
C HIS A 8 49.39 -60.81 -27.51
N HIS A 9 49.88 -60.37 -26.35
CA HIS A 9 49.76 -59.07 -25.64
C HIS A 9 48.38 -58.46 -25.25
N ALA A 10 48.44 -57.75 -24.10
CA ALA A 10 47.41 -57.24 -23.19
C ALA A 10 48.16 -56.34 -22.14
N PRO A 11 47.71 -56.06 -20.89
CA PRO A 11 46.38 -56.04 -20.23
C PRO A 11 45.99 -54.59 -19.79
N THR A 12 44.75 -54.14 -19.48
CA THR A 12 43.59 -54.58 -18.64
C THR A 12 43.70 -54.38 -17.10
N ARG A 13 42.61 -53.83 -16.52
CA ARG A 13 42.31 -53.67 -15.06
C ARG A 13 42.07 -55.05 -14.35
N VAL A 14 41.98 -55.14 -13.00
CA VAL A 14 40.72 -55.12 -12.19
C VAL A 14 40.91 -54.89 -10.65
N PRO A 15 41.17 -55.87 -9.72
CA PRO A 15 40.54 -55.88 -8.37
C PRO A 15 41.45 -55.96 -7.10
N ALA A 16 40.82 -55.95 -5.91
CA ALA A 16 41.33 -56.18 -4.54
C ALA A 16 40.94 -57.62 -4.00
N PRO A 17 41.03 -58.04 -2.70
CA PRO A 17 41.49 -57.38 -1.44
C PRO A 17 42.29 -58.27 -0.40
N ARG A 18 42.59 -57.69 0.79
CA ARG A 18 42.97 -58.30 2.12
C ARG A 18 44.37 -58.92 2.34
N PHE A 19 45.03 -58.53 3.45
CA PHE A 19 45.56 -59.39 4.55
C PHE A 19 45.91 -58.54 5.82
N LEU A 20 46.59 -59.07 6.85
CA LEU A 20 46.54 -58.64 8.28
C LEU A 20 47.88 -58.21 8.92
N SER A 21 47.80 -57.50 10.09
CA SER A 21 48.81 -57.34 11.20
C SER A 21 50.14 -56.62 10.86
N ASP A 22 50.90 -55.93 11.75
CA ASP A 22 50.84 -55.48 13.17
C ASP A 22 52.00 -54.43 13.38
N PRO A 23 52.42 -53.95 14.58
CA PRO A 23 51.73 -53.44 15.79
C PRO A 23 52.30 -52.04 16.28
N TYR A 24 52.08 -51.68 17.57
CA TYR A 24 52.69 -50.60 18.42
C TYR A 24 51.90 -49.29 18.77
N PHE A 25 52.31 -48.69 19.90
CA PHE A 25 51.69 -47.71 20.83
C PHE A 25 52.85 -46.88 21.49
N PRO A 26 52.72 -45.92 22.47
CA PRO A 26 51.57 -45.15 23.00
C PRO A 26 51.80 -43.63 23.41
N ILE A 27 50.71 -42.82 23.53
CA ILE A 27 50.42 -41.82 24.64
C ILE A 27 51.34 -40.54 24.78
N PRO A 28 51.00 -39.38 25.46
CA PRO A 28 49.87 -39.03 26.36
C PRO A 28 49.01 -37.77 26.01
N ARG A 29 48.05 -37.44 26.91
CA ARG A 29 47.17 -36.23 26.98
C ARG A 29 47.46 -35.38 28.24
N PHE A 30 47.00 -34.13 28.30
CA PHE A 30 46.57 -33.45 29.55
C PHE A 30 45.47 -32.36 29.34
N LYS A 31 44.86 -31.86 30.43
CA LYS A 31 43.79 -30.81 30.52
C LYS A 31 44.25 -29.64 31.42
N PRO A 32 43.69 -28.42 31.30
CA PRO A 32 42.77 -27.84 32.31
C PRO A 32 41.66 -26.88 31.74
N PRO A 33 40.82 -26.18 32.56
CA PRO A 33 39.56 -25.51 32.10
C PRO A 33 39.50 -23.93 32.18
N PRO A 34 38.50 -23.23 32.78
CA PRO A 34 37.47 -22.45 32.02
C PRO A 34 37.26 -20.95 32.43
N HIS A 35 36.52 -20.12 31.65
CA HIS A 35 35.60 -19.05 32.16
C HIS A 35 34.73 -18.26 31.12
N ARG A 36 33.43 -18.08 31.45
CA ARG A 36 32.47 -16.91 31.34
C ARG A 36 32.30 -15.97 30.11
N THR A 37 31.01 -15.81 29.71
CA THR A 37 30.23 -14.58 29.27
C THR A 37 30.66 -13.80 28.02
N HIS A 38 29.78 -13.41 27.07
CA HIS A 38 28.53 -12.63 27.21
C HIS A 38 27.39 -12.99 26.20
N PHE A 39 26.20 -12.37 26.36
CA PHE A 39 24.97 -12.54 25.55
C PHE A 39 24.81 -11.53 24.39
N PRO A 40 23.90 -11.82 23.44
CA PRO A 40 22.79 -10.88 23.16
C PRO A 40 21.39 -11.48 23.49
N ILE A 41 20.37 -10.63 23.51
CA ILE A 41 19.08 -10.86 24.21
C ILE A 41 17.93 -11.17 23.22
N LYS A 42 17.00 -12.05 23.63
CA LYS A 42 15.63 -12.13 23.10
C LYS A 42 14.63 -11.60 24.14
N SER A 43 13.64 -10.83 23.71
CA SER A 43 12.43 -10.48 24.47
C SER A 43 11.19 -11.04 23.75
N ILE A 44 10.63 -12.14 24.25
CA ILE A 44 9.39 -12.16 25.05
C ILE A 44 8.14 -11.93 24.19
N SER A 45 7.60 -13.04 23.69
CA SER A 45 6.17 -13.24 23.41
C SER A 45 5.59 -14.03 24.57
N ASN A 46 4.50 -13.58 25.18
CA ASN A 46 3.93 -14.21 26.38
C ASN A 46 2.77 -15.15 26.02
N ASP A 47 2.60 -16.24 26.77
CA ASP A 47 1.57 -17.26 26.52
C ASP A 47 0.13 -16.74 26.69
N ASN A 48 -0.79 -17.36 25.94
CA ASN A 48 -1.99 -17.94 26.53
C ASN A 48 -2.44 -19.15 25.72
N SER A 49 -3.00 -20.16 26.39
CA SER A 49 -3.18 -21.51 25.83
C SER A 49 -4.56 -22.10 26.15
N PHE A 50 -5.15 -22.83 25.19
CA PHE A 50 -5.52 -24.26 25.29
C PHE A 50 -6.43 -24.75 24.12
N ARG A 51 -5.98 -25.80 23.40
CA ARG A 51 -6.73 -26.95 22.81
C ARG A 51 -7.93 -26.74 21.85
N SER A 52 -8.24 -27.66 20.91
CA SER A 52 -7.54 -28.87 20.41
C SER A 52 -8.07 -29.33 19.03
N GLU A 53 -7.38 -30.35 18.46
CA GLU A 53 -7.83 -31.32 17.43
C GLU A 53 -7.79 -30.94 15.92
N ASP A 54 -6.70 -31.40 15.29
CA ASP A 54 -6.61 -32.24 14.09
C ASP A 54 -7.47 -31.94 12.84
N SER A 55 -6.79 -31.52 11.77
CA SER A 55 -6.78 -32.27 10.49
C SER A 55 -5.63 -31.79 9.58
N ALA A 56 -5.29 -32.56 8.54
CA ALA A 56 -4.04 -32.41 7.79
C ALA A 56 -4.08 -31.37 6.66
N ALA A 57 -3.01 -30.58 6.53
CA ALA A 57 -2.71 -29.76 5.36
C ALA A 57 -1.20 -29.72 5.07
N ALA A 58 -0.83 -29.43 3.83
CA ALA A 58 0.55 -29.43 3.33
C ALA A 58 1.38 -28.23 3.86
N PRO A 59 2.73 -28.30 3.86
CA PRO A 59 3.58 -27.21 4.30
C PRO A 59 3.49 -25.99 3.36
N VAL A 60 2.71 -24.99 3.76
CA VAL A 60 2.67 -23.69 3.08
C VAL A 60 4.00 -22.97 3.35
N ILE A 61 4.79 -22.79 2.30
CA ILE A 61 5.97 -21.91 2.33
C ILE A 61 5.46 -20.49 2.48
N SER A 62 5.55 -19.94 3.70
CA SER A 62 5.17 -18.56 4.01
C SER A 62 6.26 -17.58 3.57
N GLU A 63 6.58 -17.60 2.28
CA GLU A 63 7.12 -16.41 1.64
C GLU A 63 6.03 -15.33 1.71
N LYS A 64 6.30 -14.25 2.45
CA LYS A 64 5.57 -13.00 2.25
C LYS A 64 5.89 -12.51 0.85
N GLN A 65 5.10 -12.93 -0.14
CA GLN A 65 5.10 -12.33 -1.46
C GLN A 65 4.85 -10.83 -1.29
N GLN A 66 5.92 -10.04 -1.39
CA GLN A 66 5.80 -8.61 -1.54
C GLN A 66 4.97 -8.37 -2.80
N ARG A 67 3.96 -7.50 -2.70
CA ARG A 67 3.09 -7.17 -3.84
C ARG A 67 4.00 -6.79 -5.02
N PRO A 68 3.83 -7.36 -6.24
CA PRO A 68 4.43 -6.75 -7.42
C PRO A 68 3.88 -5.33 -7.51
N ARG A 69 4.75 -4.33 -7.33
CA ARG A 69 4.33 -2.91 -7.26
C ARG A 69 3.86 -2.38 -8.60
N THR A 70 4.22 -3.08 -9.66
CA THR A 70 4.10 -2.67 -11.05
C THR A 70 3.98 -3.88 -11.98
N LEU A 71 3.44 -3.70 -13.18
CA LEU A 71 3.37 -4.64 -14.32
C LEU A 71 4.73 -4.92 -15.01
N TYR A 72 5.80 -4.38 -14.43
CA TYR A 72 7.16 -4.31 -14.93
C TYR A 72 8.04 -5.52 -14.52
N PRO A 73 8.74 -6.20 -15.46
CA PRO A 73 9.49 -7.43 -15.21
C PRO A 73 10.81 -7.14 -14.48
N GLY A 74 10.74 -7.14 -13.16
CA GLY A 74 11.83 -6.79 -12.25
C GLY A 74 11.37 -5.98 -11.05
N GLY A 75 10.22 -5.29 -11.20
CA GLY A 75 9.50 -4.56 -10.15
C GLY A 75 9.96 -3.12 -9.89
N TYR A 76 10.82 -2.54 -10.76
CA TYR A 76 11.37 -1.20 -10.57
C TYR A 76 11.63 -0.47 -11.90
N LYS A 77 11.05 0.71 -12.12
CA LYS A 77 11.33 1.59 -13.27
C LYS A 77 12.81 2.10 -13.23
N ARG A 78 13.46 2.34 -14.38
CA ARG A 78 14.77 3.05 -14.38
C ARG A 78 14.56 4.56 -14.13
N PRO A 79 15.45 5.24 -13.39
CA PRO A 79 15.38 6.68 -13.23
C PRO A 79 15.52 7.42 -14.56
N GLU A 80 14.90 8.59 -14.62
CA GLU A 80 14.99 9.57 -15.70
C GLU A 80 15.82 10.75 -15.23
N ILE A 81 16.78 11.19 -16.05
CA ILE A 81 17.57 12.40 -15.81
C ILE A 81 17.12 13.41 -16.84
N LYS A 82 16.42 14.46 -16.40
CA LYS A 82 16.11 15.63 -17.25
C LYS A 82 17.42 16.28 -17.67
N VAL A 83 17.59 16.57 -18.95
CA VAL A 83 18.78 17.27 -19.49
C VAL A 83 18.35 18.45 -20.38
N PRO A 84 19.12 19.56 -20.44
CA PRO A 84 20.37 19.81 -19.73
C PRO A 84 20.18 20.03 -18.21
N ASN A 85 21.23 19.80 -17.42
CA ASN A 85 21.15 19.82 -15.94
C ASN A 85 22.46 20.29 -15.28
N VAL A 86 22.39 20.68 -14.00
CA VAL A 86 23.54 21.04 -13.16
C VAL A 86 23.76 19.98 -12.06
N VAL A 87 24.99 19.50 -11.95
CA VAL A 87 25.45 18.65 -10.85
C VAL A 87 26.21 19.51 -9.84
N LEU A 88 25.70 19.65 -8.63
CA LEU A 88 26.40 20.31 -7.53
C LEU A 88 27.22 19.27 -6.74
N GLN A 89 28.54 19.41 -6.74
CA GLN A 89 29.45 18.56 -5.98
C GLN A 89 29.83 19.25 -4.66
N LEU A 90 29.67 18.52 -3.55
CA LEU A 90 29.83 19.02 -2.19
C LEU A 90 30.79 18.14 -1.39
N GLU A 91 31.67 18.77 -0.60
CA GLU A 91 32.51 18.07 0.38
C GLU A 91 31.83 18.03 1.77
N PRO A 92 31.98 16.93 2.54
CA PRO A 92 31.33 16.82 3.86
C PRO A 92 31.70 17.93 4.84
N HIS A 93 32.90 18.53 4.71
CA HIS A 93 33.31 19.65 5.55
C HIS A 93 32.61 20.96 5.20
N GLN A 94 32.23 21.17 3.93
CA GLN A 94 31.45 22.34 3.49
C GLN A 94 30.02 22.27 4.05
N VAL A 95 29.41 21.09 4.04
CA VAL A 95 28.07 20.84 4.63
C VAL A 95 28.06 20.99 6.15
N LEU A 96 29.12 20.52 6.83
CA LEU A 96 29.21 20.51 8.30
C LEU A 96 29.78 21.79 8.92
N ALA A 97 30.24 22.76 8.12
CA ALA A 97 30.81 24.02 8.61
C ALA A 97 29.80 24.88 9.40
N GLY A 98 28.53 24.85 9.00
CA GLY A 98 27.46 25.67 9.56
C GLY A 98 27.44 27.11 9.03
N GLY A 99 26.26 27.75 9.12
CA GLY A 99 25.96 29.02 8.47
C GLY A 99 25.27 28.84 7.11
N ASP A 100 25.24 29.93 6.33
CA ASP A 100 24.45 30.14 5.11
C ASP A 100 24.66 29.09 3.99
N ALA A 101 25.66 28.21 4.12
CA ALA A 101 25.97 27.15 3.17
C ALA A 101 24.79 26.20 2.89
N LEU A 102 23.96 25.89 3.90
CA LEU A 102 22.76 25.06 3.69
C LEU A 102 21.65 25.83 2.96
N ASP A 103 21.54 27.15 3.18
CA ASP A 103 20.55 28.01 2.53
C ASP A 103 20.92 28.27 1.05
N LEU A 104 22.22 28.41 0.75
CA LEU A 104 22.74 28.47 -0.62
C LEU A 104 22.46 27.17 -1.40
N ILE A 105 22.58 26.01 -0.74
CA ILE A 105 22.22 24.71 -1.32
C ILE A 105 20.70 24.61 -1.53
N ASP A 106 19.89 25.13 -0.60
CA ASP A 106 18.43 25.16 -0.71
C ASP A 106 17.96 26.02 -1.91
N GLU A 107 18.53 27.22 -2.08
CA GLU A 107 18.24 28.11 -3.20
C GLU A 107 18.68 27.49 -4.55
N ALA A 108 19.90 26.94 -4.63
CA ALA A 108 20.40 26.34 -5.86
C ALA A 108 19.57 25.13 -6.32
N VAL A 109 19.12 24.29 -5.37
CA VAL A 109 18.21 23.15 -5.61
C VAL A 109 16.78 23.61 -5.91
N ALA A 110 16.36 24.79 -5.46
CA ALA A 110 15.07 25.38 -5.85
C ALA A 110 15.08 25.95 -7.28
N LYS A 111 16.24 26.33 -7.82
CA LYS A 111 16.38 26.97 -9.15
C LYS A 111 16.84 26.04 -10.28
N PHE A 112 18.04 25.45 -10.16
CA PHE A 112 18.74 24.87 -11.33
C PHE A 112 19.54 23.59 -11.05
N VAL A 113 19.81 23.24 -9.79
CA VAL A 113 20.55 22.02 -9.43
C VAL A 113 19.59 20.83 -9.35
N GLY A 114 19.52 20.03 -10.41
CA GLY A 114 18.73 18.80 -10.44
C GLY A 114 19.47 17.57 -9.92
N ILE A 115 20.79 17.65 -9.68
CA ILE A 115 21.60 16.57 -9.11
C ILE A 115 22.55 17.12 -8.04
N VAL A 116 22.57 16.52 -6.84
CA VAL A 116 23.50 16.85 -5.74
C VAL A 116 24.35 15.64 -5.41
N VAL A 117 25.67 15.80 -5.37
CA VAL A 117 26.65 14.74 -5.07
C VAL A 117 27.47 15.10 -3.84
N LEU A 118 27.36 14.31 -2.77
CA LEU A 118 28.25 14.39 -1.62
C LEU A 118 29.48 13.51 -1.84
N ASN A 119 30.68 14.07 -1.79
CA ASN A 119 31.91 13.27 -1.89
C ASN A 119 32.14 12.43 -0.62
N GLY A 120 32.41 11.13 -0.79
CA GLY A 120 32.64 10.18 0.30
C GLY A 120 34.07 9.64 0.38
N GLY A 121 34.99 10.10 -0.48
CA GLY A 121 36.31 9.49 -0.69
C GLY A 121 37.30 9.67 0.46
N GLU A 122 37.58 10.90 0.87
CA GLU A 122 38.66 11.21 1.84
C GLU A 122 38.17 11.44 3.28
N ALA A 123 36.86 11.63 3.47
CA ALA A 123 36.28 11.98 4.76
C ALA A 123 35.90 10.75 5.62
N SER A 124 35.84 10.94 6.94
CA SER A 124 35.45 9.87 7.86
C SER A 124 34.01 9.40 7.58
N GLY A 125 33.74 8.09 7.72
CA GLY A 125 32.39 7.55 7.53
C GLY A 125 31.32 8.21 8.44
N LYS A 126 31.72 8.70 9.62
CA LYS A 126 30.85 9.49 10.50
C LYS A 126 30.47 10.82 9.86
N SER A 127 31.46 11.61 9.44
CA SER A 127 31.22 12.94 8.84
C SER A 127 30.47 12.86 7.51
N VAL A 128 30.72 11.82 6.68
CA VAL A 128 29.93 11.61 5.45
C VAL A 128 28.47 11.29 5.79
N TYR A 129 28.20 10.46 6.81
CA TYR A 129 26.83 10.15 7.25
C TYR A 129 26.13 11.38 7.85
N GLU A 130 26.79 12.13 8.73
CA GLU A 130 26.24 13.35 9.33
C GLU A 130 25.91 14.42 8.26
N ALA A 131 26.81 14.64 7.30
CA ALA A 131 26.56 15.53 6.17
C ALA A 131 25.42 15.03 5.26
N ALA A 132 25.35 13.73 5.00
CA ALA A 132 24.32 13.14 4.13
C ALA A 132 22.92 13.23 4.74
N CYS A 133 22.77 13.07 6.06
CA CYS A 133 21.51 13.28 6.75
C CYS A 133 21.02 14.74 6.65
N LEU A 134 21.93 15.72 6.79
CA LEU A 134 21.60 17.14 6.60
C LEU A 134 21.16 17.41 5.16
N LEU A 135 21.95 16.97 4.16
CA LEU A 135 21.61 17.18 2.74
C LEU A 135 20.28 16.53 2.36
N LYS A 136 19.99 15.28 2.77
CA LYS A 136 18.70 14.65 2.46
C LYS A 136 17.52 15.41 3.08
N SER A 137 17.71 16.05 4.24
CA SER A 137 16.69 16.89 4.88
C SER A 137 16.41 18.22 4.15
N VAL A 138 17.42 18.79 3.47
CA VAL A 138 17.29 19.98 2.61
C VAL A 138 16.73 19.57 1.25
N VAL A 139 17.48 18.76 0.49
CA VAL A 139 17.16 18.38 -0.91
C VAL A 139 15.78 17.73 -1.03
N LYS A 140 15.44 16.85 -0.09
CA LYS A 140 14.22 16.02 -0.09
C LYS A 140 14.10 15.28 -1.42
N ASP A 141 13.15 15.68 -2.26
CA ASP A 141 12.84 15.04 -3.55
C ASP A 141 12.83 16.07 -4.70
N ARG A 142 13.40 17.27 -4.50
CA ARG A 142 13.55 18.30 -5.55
C ARG A 142 14.68 18.01 -6.54
N ALA A 143 15.73 17.33 -6.07
CA ALA A 143 16.89 16.95 -6.86
C ALA A 143 17.35 15.53 -6.51
N LEU A 144 18.06 14.89 -7.44
CA LEU A 144 18.61 13.55 -7.27
C LEU A 144 19.84 13.63 -6.35
N PHE A 145 19.76 13.02 -5.17
CA PHE A 145 20.86 13.03 -4.19
C PHE A 145 21.71 11.76 -4.29
N LEU A 146 23.00 11.89 -4.55
CA LEU A 146 23.96 10.78 -4.61
C LEU A 146 25.11 10.97 -3.62
N ILE A 147 25.73 9.86 -3.23
CA ILE A 147 26.97 9.86 -2.45
C ILE A 147 28.08 9.19 -3.29
N ALA A 148 29.28 9.77 -3.31
CA ALA A 148 30.41 9.22 -4.03
C ALA A 148 31.06 8.06 -3.26
N GLU A 149 31.34 6.93 -3.93
CA GLU A 149 31.93 5.67 -3.43
C GLU A 149 31.19 4.92 -2.31
N ARG A 150 30.51 5.64 -1.40
CA ARG A 150 29.95 5.11 -0.14
C ARG A 150 28.54 4.57 -0.31
N VAL A 151 28.43 3.46 -1.04
CA VAL A 151 27.17 2.69 -1.24
C VAL A 151 26.51 2.31 0.09
N ASP A 152 27.31 2.02 1.12
CA ASP A 152 26.85 1.70 2.47
C ASP A 152 26.13 2.87 3.15
N ILE A 153 26.66 4.09 3.01
CA ILE A 153 26.04 5.31 3.52
C ILE A 153 24.84 5.70 2.66
N ALA A 154 24.94 5.58 1.33
CA ALA A 154 23.86 5.90 0.40
C ALA A 154 22.59 5.07 0.67
N ALA A 155 22.75 3.77 0.93
CA ALA A 155 21.67 2.90 1.38
C ALA A 155 21.12 3.32 2.76
N ALA A 156 22.01 3.62 3.72
CA ALA A 156 21.61 3.95 5.09
C ALA A 156 20.83 5.28 5.23
N VAL A 157 21.03 6.26 4.33
CA VAL A 157 20.30 7.54 4.33
C VAL A 157 19.16 7.62 3.30
N ASN A 158 18.87 6.52 2.58
CA ASN A 158 17.91 6.47 1.47
C ASN A 158 18.20 7.54 0.38
N ALA A 159 19.46 7.62 -0.05
CA ALA A 159 19.90 8.47 -1.16
C ALA A 159 19.39 7.92 -2.51
N SER A 160 19.17 8.81 -3.49
CA SER A 160 18.70 8.46 -4.83
C SER A 160 19.69 7.57 -5.61
N GLY A 161 20.97 7.54 -5.22
CA GLY A 161 21.98 6.72 -5.87
C GLY A 161 23.42 6.91 -5.37
N VAL A 162 24.38 6.48 -6.19
CA VAL A 162 25.82 6.69 -5.98
C VAL A 162 26.55 7.18 -7.23
N LEU A 163 27.64 7.92 -7.03
CA LEU A 163 28.64 8.22 -8.07
C LEU A 163 29.90 7.39 -7.79
N LEU A 164 30.40 6.65 -8.76
CA LEU A 164 31.53 5.73 -8.56
C LEU A 164 32.64 6.07 -9.56
N SER A 165 33.90 6.11 -9.12
CA SER A 165 35.09 6.20 -10.00
C SER A 165 35.18 5.01 -10.95
N ASP A 166 36.05 5.08 -11.95
CA ASP A 166 36.35 3.97 -12.87
C ASP A 166 36.90 2.73 -12.15
N GLN A 167 37.60 2.90 -11.02
CA GLN A 167 38.09 1.81 -10.17
C GLN A 167 37.12 1.40 -9.04
N GLY A 168 36.02 2.16 -8.84
CA GLY A 168 35.01 1.88 -7.82
C GLY A 168 34.13 0.67 -8.13
N LEU A 169 33.27 0.29 -7.17
CA LEU A 169 32.38 -0.89 -7.28
C LEU A 169 31.62 -0.97 -8.63
N PRO A 170 31.48 -2.15 -9.27
CA PRO A 170 30.68 -2.29 -10.48
C PRO A 170 29.22 -1.87 -10.24
N ALA A 171 28.63 -1.12 -11.17
CA ALA A 171 27.31 -0.51 -10.99
C ALA A 171 26.20 -1.51 -10.63
N ILE A 172 26.24 -2.74 -11.15
CA ILE A 172 25.30 -3.81 -10.81
C ILE A 172 25.40 -4.26 -9.34
N VAL A 173 26.60 -4.24 -8.74
CA VAL A 173 26.81 -4.54 -7.32
C VAL A 173 26.22 -3.42 -6.47
N ALA A 174 26.53 -2.16 -6.80
CA ALA A 174 26.02 -1.00 -6.08
C ALA A 174 24.48 -0.92 -6.07
N ARG A 175 23.82 -1.13 -7.23
CA ARG A 175 22.34 -1.19 -7.28
C ARG A 175 21.79 -2.30 -6.41
N ASN A 176 22.38 -3.51 -6.44
CA ASN A 176 21.91 -4.63 -5.63
C ASN A 176 22.04 -4.34 -4.13
N THR A 177 23.13 -3.71 -3.68
CA THR A 177 23.30 -3.30 -2.27
C THR A 177 22.28 -2.24 -1.84
N MET A 178 21.92 -1.29 -2.71
CA MET A 178 20.92 -0.26 -2.37
C MET A 178 19.47 -0.75 -2.50
N LYS A 179 19.19 -1.78 -3.30
CA LYS A 179 17.84 -2.26 -3.64
C LYS A 179 16.98 -2.58 -2.40
N ASP A 180 17.57 -3.24 -1.41
CA ASP A 180 16.86 -3.64 -0.19
C ASP A 180 16.56 -2.45 0.74
N SER A 181 17.34 -1.36 0.65
CA SER A 181 17.10 -0.13 1.42
C SER A 181 15.99 0.75 0.83
N MET A 182 15.91 0.84 -0.51
CA MET A 182 14.87 1.61 -1.21
C MET A 182 13.54 0.85 -1.31
N SER A 183 13.15 0.16 -0.23
CA SER A 183 12.04 -0.80 -0.19
C SER A 183 10.64 -0.17 -0.23
N GLU A 184 10.51 1.12 -0.53
CA GLU A 184 9.24 1.79 -0.87
C GLU A 184 9.29 2.45 -2.26
N SER A 185 10.46 2.57 -2.88
CA SER A 185 10.63 3.14 -4.22
C SER A 185 10.09 2.19 -5.30
N VAL A 186 9.53 2.78 -6.36
CA VAL A 186 9.31 2.13 -7.67
C VAL A 186 10.52 2.35 -8.59
N VAL A 187 11.38 3.33 -8.33
CA VAL A 187 12.54 3.67 -9.17
C VAL A 187 13.82 2.98 -8.68
N LEU A 188 14.62 2.43 -9.60
CA LEU A 188 15.93 1.82 -9.33
C LEU A 188 16.93 2.85 -8.76
N PRO A 189 17.80 2.45 -7.80
CA PRO A 189 18.91 3.29 -7.34
C PRO A 189 19.81 3.73 -8.51
N LEU A 190 20.06 5.03 -8.63
CA LEU A 190 20.83 5.67 -9.69
C LEU A 190 22.34 5.35 -9.55
N VAL A 191 23.05 5.11 -10.65
CA VAL A 191 24.52 4.94 -10.63
C VAL A 191 25.18 5.78 -11.71
N GLY A 192 25.87 6.83 -11.31
CA GLY A 192 26.81 7.56 -12.16
C GLY A 192 28.21 6.94 -12.14
N ARG A 193 28.98 7.12 -13.22
CA ARG A 193 30.42 6.78 -13.25
C ARG A 193 31.27 8.03 -13.52
N ASN A 194 32.26 8.31 -12.67
CA ASN A 194 33.28 9.32 -12.92
C ASN A 194 34.43 8.68 -13.73
N VAL A 195 34.78 9.27 -14.88
CA VAL A 195 35.72 8.70 -15.85
C VAL A 195 36.72 9.73 -16.37
N GLN A 196 37.97 9.30 -16.53
CA GLN A 196 39.10 10.14 -16.95
C GLN A 196 39.63 9.81 -18.37
N THR A 197 39.12 8.75 -19.00
CA THR A 197 39.55 8.29 -20.33
C THR A 197 38.36 7.91 -21.21
N LEU A 198 38.54 7.96 -22.53
CA LEU A 198 37.54 7.50 -23.50
C LEU A 198 37.18 6.03 -23.29
N ASP A 199 38.16 5.16 -23.07
CA ASP A 199 37.92 3.73 -22.85
C ASP A 199 37.19 3.45 -21.54
N ALA A 200 37.43 4.22 -20.48
CA ALA A 200 36.63 4.15 -19.25
C ALA A 200 35.18 4.61 -19.50
N ALA A 201 34.99 5.70 -20.26
CA ALA A 201 33.66 6.17 -20.66
C ALA A 201 32.89 5.13 -21.48
N PHE A 202 33.55 4.44 -22.41
CA PHE A 202 32.96 3.34 -23.17
C PHE A 202 32.64 2.12 -22.30
N ASN A 203 33.54 1.69 -21.41
CA ASN A 203 33.27 0.53 -20.55
C ASN A 203 32.16 0.80 -19.53
N ALA A 204 32.17 1.96 -18.87
CA ALA A 204 31.12 2.39 -17.95
C ALA A 204 29.74 2.48 -18.64
N SER A 205 29.70 3.08 -19.84
CA SER A 205 28.45 3.24 -20.58
C SER A 205 27.97 1.96 -21.27
N ILE A 206 28.84 1.08 -21.77
CA ILE A 206 28.44 -0.12 -22.51
C ILE A 206 28.34 -1.34 -21.58
N SER A 207 29.41 -1.68 -20.87
CA SER A 207 29.59 -2.95 -20.17
C SER A 207 28.99 -2.96 -18.76
N GLU A 208 29.08 -1.84 -18.04
CA GLU A 208 28.69 -1.77 -16.62
C GLU A 208 27.26 -1.29 -16.39
N GLY A 209 26.72 -0.49 -17.32
CA GLY A 209 25.32 -0.04 -17.29
C GLY A 209 25.05 1.15 -16.37
N ALA A 210 25.98 2.10 -16.28
CA ALA A 210 25.76 3.41 -15.65
C ALA A 210 24.53 4.13 -16.22
N ASP A 211 23.96 5.08 -15.46
CA ASP A 211 22.88 5.96 -15.92
C ASP A 211 23.40 7.26 -16.53
N PHE A 212 24.53 7.75 -16.04
CA PHE A 212 25.24 8.93 -16.56
C PHE A 212 26.74 8.83 -16.30
N LEU A 213 27.52 9.65 -17.00
CA LEU A 213 28.94 9.84 -16.76
C LEU A 213 29.23 11.24 -16.21
N VAL A 214 30.22 11.34 -15.34
CA VAL A 214 30.98 12.57 -15.08
C VAL A 214 32.33 12.40 -15.77
N CYS A 215 32.70 13.33 -16.66
CA CYS A 215 33.97 13.30 -17.36
C CYS A 215 34.92 14.38 -16.81
N CYS A 216 36.08 13.94 -16.31
CA CYS A 216 37.16 14.79 -15.84
C CYS A 216 38.34 14.70 -16.81
N PHE A 217 38.52 15.71 -17.67
CA PHE A 217 39.65 15.77 -18.61
C PHE A 217 40.76 16.67 -18.06
N GLY A 218 41.98 16.13 -17.93
CA GLY A 218 43.13 16.88 -17.44
C GLY A 218 43.70 17.86 -18.47
N GLU A 219 44.22 18.99 -17.99
CA GLU A 219 44.84 20.03 -18.83
C GLU A 219 45.97 19.47 -19.69
N GLY A 220 45.95 19.76 -20.99
CA GLY A 220 47.02 19.42 -21.94
C GLY A 220 46.68 18.36 -22.99
N GLN A 221 45.55 17.66 -22.90
CA GLN A 221 45.06 16.84 -24.01
C GLN A 221 44.32 17.70 -25.06
N LYS A 222 44.35 17.30 -26.34
CA LYS A 222 43.71 18.05 -27.44
C LYS A 222 42.18 17.89 -27.42
N ALA A 223 41.51 18.80 -26.70
CA ALA A 223 40.07 18.75 -26.43
C ALA A 223 39.20 18.52 -27.68
N ASP A 224 39.38 19.29 -28.76
CA ASP A 224 38.52 19.24 -29.97
C ASP A 224 38.43 17.86 -30.65
N VAL A 225 39.45 17.01 -30.50
CA VAL A 225 39.48 15.66 -31.08
C VAL A 225 38.80 14.65 -30.15
N ILE A 226 38.95 14.84 -28.84
CA ILE A 226 38.36 13.99 -27.80
C ILE A 226 36.85 14.25 -27.72
N GLU A 227 36.43 15.52 -27.68
CA GLU A 227 35.02 15.98 -27.65
C GLU A 227 34.16 15.26 -28.70
N ASN A 228 34.47 15.44 -29.98
CA ASN A 228 33.70 14.85 -31.08
C ASN A 228 33.68 13.30 -31.02
N SER A 229 34.75 12.67 -30.54
CA SER A 229 34.83 11.21 -30.43
C SER A 229 33.98 10.65 -29.27
N LEU A 230 33.84 11.42 -28.18
CA LEU A 230 33.07 11.06 -26.99
C LEU A 230 31.56 11.11 -27.31
N PHE A 231 31.03 12.28 -27.64
CA PHE A 231 29.59 12.51 -27.82
C PHE A 231 28.98 11.72 -29.00
N THR A 232 29.79 11.35 -29.99
CA THR A 232 29.35 10.52 -31.15
C THR A 232 29.14 9.04 -30.78
N ASN A 233 29.79 8.54 -29.73
CA ASN A 233 29.88 7.09 -29.45
C ASN A 233 29.44 6.69 -28.04
N VAL A 234 29.65 7.53 -27.02
CA VAL A 234 29.05 7.40 -25.70
C VAL A 234 27.63 7.97 -25.79
N LYS A 235 26.62 7.16 -25.48
CA LYS A 235 25.23 7.59 -25.64
C LYS A 235 24.54 8.06 -24.35
N ILE A 236 24.85 7.49 -23.18
CA ILE A 236 24.22 7.90 -21.91
C ILE A 236 24.59 9.35 -21.54
N PRO A 237 23.77 10.09 -20.76
CA PRO A 237 24.04 11.48 -20.37
C PRO A 237 25.47 11.72 -19.83
N ILE A 238 26.09 12.80 -20.28
CA ILE A 238 27.48 13.16 -19.97
C ILE A 238 27.53 14.54 -19.32
N PHE A 239 28.05 14.61 -18.11
CA PHE A 239 28.31 15.83 -17.36
C PHE A 239 29.81 16.11 -17.36
N ILE A 240 30.20 17.34 -17.70
CA ILE A 240 31.61 17.72 -17.73
C ILE A 240 32.00 18.40 -16.42
N MET A 241 33.08 17.93 -15.80
CA MET A 241 33.75 18.64 -14.71
C MET A 241 34.85 19.51 -15.32
N ASN A 242 34.75 20.83 -15.17
CA ASN A 242 35.66 21.80 -15.77
C ASN A 242 36.68 22.31 -14.74
N ALA A 243 37.92 22.58 -15.17
CA ALA A 243 39.00 23.11 -14.33
C ALA A 243 39.11 24.65 -14.36
N SER A 244 38.24 25.35 -15.09
CA SER A 244 38.22 26.81 -15.16
C SER A 244 36.80 27.37 -15.45
N PRO A 245 36.20 28.18 -14.56
CA PRO A 245 34.79 28.60 -14.69
C PRO A 245 34.41 29.40 -15.94
N LEU A 246 35.38 30.07 -16.59
CA LEU A 246 35.10 31.09 -17.61
C LEU A 246 35.15 30.63 -19.07
N VAL A 247 35.45 29.35 -19.35
CA VAL A 247 35.79 28.90 -20.71
C VAL A 247 34.79 27.84 -21.23
N ASP A 248 34.04 28.26 -22.25
CA ASP A 248 33.35 27.45 -23.27
C ASP A 248 32.27 26.42 -22.86
N VAL A 249 31.60 26.60 -21.72
CA VAL A 249 30.39 25.82 -21.35
C VAL A 249 29.36 25.74 -22.48
N SER A 250 29.15 26.84 -23.22
CA SER A 250 28.21 26.88 -24.35
C SER A 250 28.68 26.09 -25.60
N LYS A 251 30.00 25.90 -25.78
CA LYS A 251 30.55 25.01 -26.82
C LYS A 251 30.25 23.56 -26.45
N PHE A 252 30.54 23.15 -25.22
CA PHE A 252 30.31 21.77 -24.77
C PHE A 252 28.84 21.33 -24.87
N LEU A 253 27.89 22.19 -24.47
CA LEU A 253 26.45 21.90 -24.64
C LEU A 253 26.08 21.73 -26.12
N LYS A 254 26.64 22.55 -27.02
CA LYS A 254 26.46 22.42 -28.49
C LYS A 254 27.15 21.19 -29.08
N SER A 255 28.26 20.75 -28.50
CA SER A 255 28.96 19.49 -28.86
C SER A 255 28.24 18.22 -28.38
N GLY A 256 27.19 18.34 -27.55
CA GLY A 256 26.39 17.20 -27.07
C GLY A 256 26.52 16.88 -25.58
N ALA A 257 27.15 17.72 -24.77
CA ALA A 257 27.16 17.56 -23.32
C ALA A 257 25.75 17.70 -22.72
N SER A 258 25.43 16.88 -21.73
CA SER A 258 24.13 16.85 -21.04
C SER A 258 24.05 17.81 -19.84
N GLY A 259 25.15 18.50 -19.54
CA GLY A 259 25.27 19.40 -18.40
C GLY A 259 26.71 19.51 -17.92
N PHE A 260 26.88 20.10 -16.74
CA PHE A 260 28.18 20.34 -16.11
C PHE A 260 28.15 20.09 -14.59
N VAL A 261 29.33 19.95 -14.01
CA VAL A 261 29.55 19.85 -12.56
C VAL A 261 30.10 21.17 -12.03
N ILE A 262 29.54 21.68 -10.93
CA ILE A 262 29.99 22.88 -10.21
C ILE A 262 30.28 22.51 -8.75
N SER A 263 31.32 23.11 -8.13
CA SER A 263 31.57 23.03 -6.68
C SER A 263 30.71 24.03 -5.89
N LEU A 264 30.64 23.92 -4.55
CA LEU A 264 29.96 24.95 -3.74
C LEU A 264 30.63 26.33 -3.85
N GLU A 265 31.93 26.37 -4.14
CA GLU A 265 32.71 27.62 -4.22
C GLU A 265 32.44 28.33 -5.55
N ASP A 266 32.51 27.59 -6.66
CA ASP A 266 32.22 28.11 -8.01
C ASP A 266 30.75 28.53 -8.17
N LEU A 267 29.82 27.92 -7.42
CA LEU A 267 28.39 28.26 -7.41
C LEU A 267 28.14 29.77 -7.19
N SER A 268 28.99 30.41 -6.37
CA SER A 268 28.92 31.84 -6.08
C SER A 268 29.29 32.77 -7.26
N LEU A 269 29.85 32.21 -8.34
CA LEU A 269 30.30 32.95 -9.53
C LEU A 269 29.25 32.99 -10.66
N PHE A 270 28.16 32.23 -10.55
CA PHE A 270 27.12 32.11 -11.58
C PHE A 270 25.85 32.88 -11.20
N ASN A 271 25.68 34.09 -11.74
CA ASN A 271 24.41 34.82 -11.67
C ASN A 271 23.31 34.10 -12.47
N ASP A 272 22.04 34.23 -12.03
CA ASP A 272 20.86 33.65 -12.68
C ASP A 272 20.76 33.97 -14.18
N ASP A 273 21.15 35.19 -14.60
CA ASP A 273 21.21 35.62 -16.01
C ASP A 273 22.16 34.75 -16.85
N VAL A 274 23.30 34.35 -16.30
CA VAL A 274 24.34 33.59 -17.02
C VAL A 274 23.87 32.16 -17.24
N LEU A 275 23.31 31.52 -16.22
CA LEU A 275 22.74 30.18 -16.33
C LEU A 275 21.52 30.16 -17.25
N SER A 276 20.67 31.19 -17.18
CA SER A 276 19.54 31.36 -18.09
C SER A 276 20.00 31.49 -19.54
N GLN A 277 21.03 32.30 -19.81
CA GLN A 277 21.61 32.40 -21.16
C GLN A 277 22.29 31.09 -21.60
N MET A 278 22.92 30.32 -20.71
CA MET A 278 23.55 29.05 -21.07
C MET A 278 22.54 27.96 -21.46
N PHE A 279 21.37 27.89 -20.82
CA PHE A 279 20.36 26.85 -21.09
C PHE A 279 19.26 27.27 -22.08
N TYR A 280 18.94 28.56 -22.21
CA TYR A 280 17.85 29.05 -23.08
C TYR A 280 18.32 29.79 -24.35
N ALA A 281 19.64 29.90 -24.63
CA ALA A 281 20.15 30.54 -25.86
C ALA A 281 20.01 29.69 -27.14
N ASN A 282 18.76 29.44 -27.56
CA ASN A 282 18.40 29.05 -28.92
C ASN A 282 17.03 29.69 -29.27
N GLY A 283 17.05 30.96 -29.69
CA GLY A 283 15.80 31.69 -29.99
C GLY A 283 15.91 33.06 -30.68
N THR A 284 17.09 33.62 -30.93
CA THR A 284 17.22 35.00 -31.47
C THR A 284 18.32 35.19 -32.52
N THR A 285 18.21 34.52 -33.66
CA THR A 285 18.73 35.08 -34.92
C THR A 285 17.68 36.06 -35.48
N ASN A 286 17.90 37.35 -35.27
CA ASN A 286 16.97 38.40 -35.69
C ASN A 286 16.90 38.56 -37.22
N GLU A 287 15.84 38.06 -37.86
CA GLU A 287 15.16 38.84 -38.90
C GLU A 287 13.96 39.55 -38.28
N LYS A 288 13.84 40.86 -38.52
CA LYS A 288 12.87 41.73 -37.83
C LYS A 288 11.57 41.85 -38.61
N THR A 289 10.45 41.43 -38.01
CA THR A 289 9.13 41.98 -38.38
C THR A 289 8.18 42.09 -37.19
N ASP A 290 8.31 43.21 -36.49
CA ASP A 290 7.25 44.06 -35.87
C ASP A 290 5.95 43.41 -35.31
N ARG A 291 5.62 43.76 -34.05
CA ARG A 291 4.40 43.47 -33.25
C ARG A 291 4.30 42.06 -32.63
N GLY A 292 3.72 41.88 -31.45
CA GLY A 292 3.27 42.92 -30.49
C GLY A 292 2.24 42.42 -29.46
N GLU A 293 2.73 42.03 -28.28
CA GLU A 293 2.04 41.88 -26.99
C GLU A 293 0.89 40.85 -26.80
N ASP A 294 0.74 40.47 -25.54
CA ASP A 294 -0.35 39.78 -24.82
C ASP A 294 -0.84 38.36 -25.19
N VAL A 295 -0.56 37.43 -24.27
CA VAL A 295 -1.27 36.16 -24.09
C VAL A 295 -2.41 36.34 -23.08
N SER A 296 -3.67 36.25 -23.51
CA SER A 296 -4.76 35.76 -22.64
C SER A 296 -6.04 35.39 -23.42
N ASN A 297 -6.86 34.50 -22.84
CA ASN A 297 -8.27 34.25 -23.18
C ASN A 297 -8.60 33.73 -24.60
N VAL A 298 -8.50 32.41 -24.81
CA VAL A 298 -9.32 31.75 -25.86
C VAL A 298 -10.78 31.75 -25.40
N LYS A 299 -11.57 32.67 -25.95
CA LYS A 299 -13.03 32.71 -25.75
C LYS A 299 -13.72 31.69 -26.66
N LEU A 300 -14.77 31.07 -26.12
CA LEU A 300 -15.89 30.57 -26.92
C LEU A 300 -16.54 31.75 -27.67
N SER A 301 -16.80 31.59 -28.96
CA SER A 301 -17.64 32.51 -29.73
C SER A 301 -18.36 31.76 -30.85
N ASP A 302 -19.69 31.77 -30.82
CA ASP A 302 -20.55 31.15 -31.83
C ASP A 302 -20.36 31.74 -33.23
N ALA A 303 -20.44 30.89 -34.25
CA ALA A 303 -20.48 31.27 -35.66
C ALA A 303 -21.73 30.71 -36.36
N SER A 304 -22.89 31.17 -35.89
CA SER A 304 -24.19 31.27 -36.60
C SER A 304 -24.59 30.19 -37.62
N ASN A 305 -25.69 29.49 -37.33
CA ASN A 305 -26.48 28.71 -38.29
C ASN A 305 -26.66 29.39 -39.66
N SER A 306 -26.44 28.64 -40.75
CA SER A 306 -27.08 28.88 -42.05
C SER A 306 -27.82 27.62 -42.52
N PHE A 307 -29.08 27.51 -42.12
CA PHE A 307 -29.95 26.38 -42.49
C PHE A 307 -30.33 26.46 -43.98
N PHE A 308 -29.88 25.50 -44.78
CA PHE A 308 -30.50 25.18 -46.08
C PHE A 308 -30.65 23.66 -46.21
N GLY A 309 -31.82 23.16 -45.78
CA GLY A 309 -32.15 21.75 -45.91
C GLY A 309 -32.51 21.37 -47.35
N LYS A 310 -31.99 20.24 -47.82
CA LYS A 310 -32.58 19.44 -48.90
C LYS A 310 -32.34 17.95 -48.65
N GLU A 311 -33.12 17.12 -49.32
CA GLU A 311 -33.46 15.77 -48.85
C GLU A 311 -32.30 14.75 -48.83
N ARG A 312 -32.53 13.68 -48.07
CA ARG A 312 -31.59 12.56 -47.89
C ARG A 312 -31.23 11.90 -49.23
N VAL A 313 -29.93 11.84 -49.51
CA VAL A 313 -29.31 10.72 -50.25
C VAL A 313 -28.14 10.24 -49.40
N ALA A 314 -27.96 8.93 -49.29
CA ALA A 314 -26.83 8.35 -48.55
C ALA A 314 -25.52 8.58 -49.33
N GLY A 315 -24.86 9.72 -49.06
CA GLY A 315 -23.56 10.05 -49.62
C GLY A 315 -22.42 9.41 -48.81
N PHE A 316 -21.44 8.85 -49.52
CA PHE A 316 -20.26 8.23 -48.92
C PHE A 316 -19.48 9.26 -48.08
N VAL A 317 -19.37 8.99 -46.77
CA VAL A 317 -18.34 9.62 -45.92
C VAL A 317 -16.98 9.12 -46.44
N LYS A 318 -16.02 10.02 -46.66
CA LYS A 318 -14.66 9.61 -47.03
C LYS A 318 -14.04 8.80 -45.90
N LEU A 319 -13.18 7.83 -46.24
CA LEU A 319 -12.41 7.08 -45.25
C LEU A 319 -11.64 8.06 -44.33
N GLU A 320 -10.93 9.02 -44.92
CA GLU A 320 -10.22 10.14 -44.27
C GLU A 320 -11.02 10.89 -43.18
N ASP A 321 -12.35 11.01 -43.32
CA ASP A 321 -13.20 11.75 -42.37
C ASP A 321 -13.72 10.81 -41.26
N ARG A 322 -14.05 9.56 -41.61
CA ARG A 322 -14.45 8.51 -40.66
C ARG A 322 -13.27 8.07 -39.78
N GLU A 323 -12.06 8.08 -40.32
CA GLU A 323 -10.81 7.78 -39.62
C GLU A 323 -10.55 8.78 -38.49
N LYS A 324 -10.68 10.09 -38.77
CA LYS A 324 -10.57 11.15 -37.76
C LYS A 324 -11.64 11.05 -36.68
N GLN A 325 -12.90 10.80 -37.08
CA GLN A 325 -14.00 10.65 -36.12
C GLN A 325 -13.75 9.49 -35.14
N LEU A 326 -13.18 8.37 -35.61
CA LEU A 326 -12.80 7.26 -34.73
C LEU A 326 -11.66 7.65 -33.78
N ILE A 327 -10.60 8.30 -34.29
CA ILE A 327 -9.47 8.77 -33.47
C ILE A 327 -9.94 9.76 -32.39
N GLU A 328 -10.82 10.71 -32.72
CA GLU A 328 -11.39 11.67 -31.76
C GLU A 328 -12.25 10.98 -30.69
N THR A 329 -13.09 10.02 -31.10
CA THR A 329 -13.97 9.28 -30.18
C THR A 329 -13.16 8.37 -29.24
N GLU A 330 -12.16 7.67 -29.78
CA GLU A 330 -11.24 6.83 -29.02
C GLU A 330 -10.41 7.68 -28.03
N ARG A 331 -9.81 8.78 -28.50
CA ARG A 331 -9.10 9.75 -27.66
C ARG A 331 -9.98 10.21 -26.48
N SER A 332 -11.26 10.49 -26.71
CA SER A 332 -12.20 10.91 -25.65
C SER A 332 -12.41 9.82 -24.60
N VAL A 333 -12.67 8.57 -25.00
CA VAL A 333 -12.92 7.46 -24.06
C VAL A 333 -11.65 7.05 -23.31
N LEU A 334 -10.48 7.10 -23.95
CA LEU A 334 -9.21 6.79 -23.30
C LEU A 334 -8.80 7.87 -22.29
N LEU A 335 -9.15 9.14 -22.52
CA LEU A 335 -8.98 10.21 -21.53
C LEU A 335 -9.91 10.03 -20.32
N GLU A 336 -11.16 9.60 -20.54
CA GLU A 336 -12.08 9.19 -19.46
C GLU A 336 -11.49 8.02 -18.65
N ALA A 337 -10.93 7.01 -19.33
CA ALA A 337 -10.27 5.89 -18.69
C ALA A 337 -9.05 6.31 -17.85
N ILE A 338 -8.22 7.23 -18.35
CA ILE A 338 -7.07 7.78 -17.61
C ILE A 338 -7.52 8.45 -16.30
N ASP A 339 -8.65 9.17 -16.30
CA ASP A 339 -9.16 9.85 -15.10
C ASP A 339 -9.73 8.86 -14.06
N VAL A 340 -10.59 7.93 -14.50
CA VAL A 340 -11.15 6.88 -13.62
C VAL A 340 -10.05 5.99 -13.04
N ILE A 341 -9.01 5.63 -13.82
CA ILE A 341 -7.86 4.89 -13.29
C ILE A 341 -7.11 5.70 -12.22
N LYS A 342 -6.88 7.01 -12.43
CA LYS A 342 -6.25 7.88 -11.41
C LYS A 342 -7.11 8.02 -10.14
N LYS A 343 -8.44 8.07 -10.27
CA LYS A 343 -9.39 8.11 -9.16
C LYS A 343 -9.37 6.80 -8.36
N ALA A 344 -9.25 5.66 -9.05
CA ALA A 344 -9.23 4.31 -8.48
C ALA A 344 -7.89 3.92 -7.85
N ALA A 345 -6.78 4.20 -8.54
CA ALA A 345 -5.43 3.75 -8.19
C ALA A 345 -4.40 4.89 -8.37
N PRO A 346 -4.41 5.92 -7.50
CA PRO A 346 -3.57 7.12 -7.64
C PRO A 346 -2.05 6.87 -7.51
N LEU A 347 -1.64 5.65 -7.12
CA LEU A 347 -0.24 5.21 -7.04
C LEU A 347 0.19 4.36 -8.26
N MET A 348 -0.66 4.19 -9.27
CA MET A 348 -0.36 3.39 -10.46
C MET A 348 0.40 4.22 -11.51
N GLU A 349 1.73 4.14 -11.49
CA GLU A 349 2.59 4.90 -12.41
C GLU A 349 2.39 4.48 -13.88
N GLU A 350 1.94 3.25 -14.17
CA GLU A 350 1.77 2.73 -15.53
C GLU A 350 0.65 3.43 -16.34
N VAL A 351 -0.15 4.30 -15.71
CA VAL A 351 -1.04 5.23 -16.41
C VAL A 351 -0.25 6.13 -17.38
N SER A 352 1.03 6.38 -17.11
CA SER A 352 1.95 7.03 -18.05
C SER A 352 2.00 6.34 -19.42
N LEU A 353 2.01 5.00 -19.48
CA LEU A 353 2.01 4.26 -20.74
C LEU A 353 0.75 4.53 -21.58
N LEU A 354 -0.40 4.73 -20.92
CA LEU A 354 -1.66 5.04 -21.59
C LEU A 354 -1.71 6.51 -22.02
N ILE A 355 -1.23 7.44 -21.18
CA ILE A 355 -1.08 8.87 -21.54
C ILE A 355 -0.17 9.02 -22.76
N ASP A 356 0.99 8.34 -22.77
CA ASP A 356 1.91 8.30 -23.89
C ASP A 356 1.23 7.77 -25.16
N ALA A 357 0.57 6.62 -25.09
CA ALA A 357 -0.09 6.02 -26.24
C ALA A 357 -1.23 6.90 -26.79
N VAL A 358 -1.99 7.57 -25.92
CA VAL A 358 -3.01 8.57 -26.31
C VAL A 358 -2.35 9.81 -26.92
N SER A 359 -1.17 10.25 -26.47
CA SER A 359 -0.44 11.35 -27.12
C SER A 359 0.02 10.98 -28.54
N GLN A 360 0.43 9.72 -28.73
CA GLN A 360 1.04 9.21 -29.96
C GLN A 360 0.04 8.57 -30.94
N ILE A 361 -1.28 8.64 -30.69
CA ILE A 361 -2.30 8.11 -31.60
C ILE A 361 -2.26 8.77 -32.98
N ASP A 362 -1.90 10.07 -33.03
CA ASP A 362 -1.72 10.85 -34.27
C ASP A 362 -0.30 10.75 -34.86
N GLU A 363 0.66 10.12 -34.16
CA GLU A 363 2.01 9.91 -34.70
C GLU A 363 2.04 8.77 -35.74
N PRO A 364 2.99 8.78 -36.70
CA PRO A 364 3.16 7.68 -37.65
C PRO A 364 3.37 6.31 -36.97
N PHE A 365 3.15 5.25 -37.72
CA PHE A 365 3.02 3.88 -37.20
C PHE A 365 4.31 3.33 -36.59
N LEU A 366 4.27 2.88 -35.33
CA LEU A 366 5.47 2.57 -34.56
C LEU A 366 5.93 1.11 -34.73
N LEU A 367 6.99 0.92 -35.52
CA LEU A 367 7.64 -0.37 -35.78
C LEU A 367 8.86 -0.55 -34.86
N VAL A 368 8.73 -1.39 -33.83
CA VAL A 368 9.81 -1.68 -32.88
C VAL A 368 10.52 -2.98 -33.25
N ILE A 369 11.84 -2.91 -33.45
CA ILE A 369 12.65 -4.02 -33.99
C ILE A 369 13.49 -4.64 -32.89
N VAL A 370 13.20 -5.89 -32.51
CA VAL A 370 13.75 -6.57 -31.32
C VAL A 370 14.40 -7.90 -31.70
N GLY A 371 15.25 -8.44 -30.81
CA GLY A 371 15.97 -9.71 -31.00
C GLY A 371 17.33 -9.69 -30.27
N GLU A 372 18.06 -10.81 -30.29
CA GLU A 372 19.33 -10.89 -29.56
C GLU A 372 20.42 -9.91 -30.07
N TYR A 373 21.42 -9.59 -29.24
CA TYR A 373 22.64 -8.98 -29.75
C TYR A 373 23.28 -9.89 -30.82
N ASN A 374 23.84 -9.28 -31.88
CA ASN A 374 24.36 -9.97 -33.06
C ASN A 374 23.31 -10.80 -33.86
N SER A 375 21.99 -10.63 -33.64
CA SER A 375 20.97 -11.19 -34.57
C SER A 375 20.87 -10.42 -35.89
N GLY A 376 21.48 -9.23 -35.97
CA GLY A 376 21.59 -8.42 -37.18
C GLY A 376 20.45 -7.44 -37.44
N LYS A 377 19.68 -7.05 -36.40
CA LYS A 377 18.64 -6.00 -36.46
C LYS A 377 19.02 -4.80 -37.33
N SER A 378 20.12 -4.13 -37.01
CA SER A 378 20.58 -2.92 -37.72
C SER A 378 20.95 -3.19 -39.18
N SER A 379 21.39 -4.41 -39.54
CA SER A 379 21.56 -4.83 -40.94
C SER A 379 20.21 -5.05 -41.65
N VAL A 380 19.20 -5.61 -40.98
CA VAL A 380 17.82 -5.72 -41.51
C VAL A 380 17.25 -4.32 -41.80
N ILE A 381 17.47 -3.37 -40.88
CA ILE A 381 17.08 -1.96 -41.04
C ILE A 381 17.80 -1.32 -42.24
N ASN A 382 19.13 -1.43 -42.31
CA ASN A 382 19.91 -0.92 -43.45
C ASN A 382 19.41 -1.53 -44.79
N ALA A 383 19.10 -2.83 -44.82
CA ALA A 383 18.56 -3.51 -45.99
C ALA A 383 17.14 -3.03 -46.38
N LEU A 384 16.29 -2.71 -45.40
CA LEU A 384 14.95 -2.15 -45.62
C LEU A 384 15.01 -0.69 -46.13
N LEU A 385 15.92 0.11 -45.58
CA LEU A 385 16.15 1.51 -45.98
C LEU A 385 17.02 1.64 -47.25
N GLY A 386 17.60 0.55 -47.75
CA GLY A 386 18.45 0.50 -48.95
C GLY A 386 19.83 1.14 -48.82
N LYS A 387 20.21 1.62 -47.63
CA LYS A 387 21.46 2.35 -47.35
C LYS A 387 22.03 1.97 -45.98
N ARG A 388 23.34 2.17 -45.78
CA ARG A 388 24.02 2.00 -44.48
C ARG A 388 23.89 3.26 -43.62
N TYR A 389 22.75 3.41 -42.93
CA TYR A 389 22.51 4.52 -41.98
C TYR A 389 22.86 4.14 -40.53
N LEU A 390 22.79 2.85 -40.18
CA LEU A 390 23.19 2.32 -38.88
C LEU A 390 24.52 1.57 -38.98
N LYS A 391 25.35 1.67 -37.93
CA LYS A 391 26.58 0.88 -37.79
C LYS A 391 26.21 -0.59 -37.53
N ASP A 392 26.54 -1.50 -38.46
CA ASP A 392 26.40 -2.95 -38.28
C ASP A 392 27.76 -3.66 -38.14
N GLY A 393 27.89 -4.58 -37.18
CA GLY A 393 29.17 -5.22 -36.86
C GLY A 393 29.09 -6.30 -35.76
N VAL A 394 30.24 -6.91 -35.45
CA VAL A 394 30.38 -8.06 -34.52
C VAL A 394 30.70 -7.64 -33.07
N VAL A 395 30.68 -6.33 -32.79
CA VAL A 395 30.79 -5.71 -31.45
C VAL A 395 29.49 -4.92 -31.19
N PRO A 396 28.97 -4.78 -29.95
CA PRO A 396 27.74 -4.03 -29.66
C PRO A 396 27.68 -2.61 -30.25
N THR A 397 26.96 -2.46 -31.38
CA THR A 397 26.80 -1.19 -32.10
C THR A 397 25.59 -0.38 -31.61
N THR A 398 24.44 -1.03 -31.39
CA THR A 398 23.22 -0.38 -30.87
C THR A 398 23.16 -0.53 -29.35
N ASN A 399 23.81 0.41 -28.65
CA ASN A 399 23.88 0.44 -27.18
C ASN A 399 22.71 1.19 -26.52
N GLU A 400 21.91 1.92 -27.31
CA GLU A 400 20.66 2.56 -26.90
C GLU A 400 19.60 2.49 -27.99
N ILE A 401 18.34 2.60 -27.55
CA ILE A 401 17.14 2.70 -28.37
C ILE A 401 17.25 3.93 -29.28
N THR A 402 17.13 3.71 -30.59
CA THR A 402 17.38 4.70 -31.64
C THR A 402 16.15 4.83 -32.53
N PHE A 403 15.52 6.00 -32.51
CA PHE A 403 14.36 6.31 -33.35
C PHE A 403 14.81 6.77 -34.73
N LEU A 404 14.18 6.24 -35.78
CA LEU A 404 14.34 6.68 -37.15
C LEU A 404 13.06 7.38 -37.58
N ARG A 405 13.14 8.70 -37.75
CA ARG A 405 12.04 9.57 -38.21
C ARG A 405 12.36 10.10 -39.61
N PHE A 406 11.34 10.53 -40.34
CA PHE A 406 11.52 11.16 -41.65
C PHE A 406 12.01 12.61 -41.52
N SER A 407 12.73 13.11 -42.53
CA SER A 407 12.91 14.54 -42.77
C SER A 407 13.21 14.83 -44.24
N ASP A 408 12.64 15.92 -44.77
CA ASP A 408 12.96 16.48 -46.09
C ASP A 408 14.28 17.27 -46.03
N LEU A 409 15.40 16.59 -45.72
CA LEU A 409 16.74 17.18 -45.71
C LEU A 409 17.15 17.55 -47.15
N ALA A 410 17.09 18.84 -47.47
CA ALA A 410 17.45 19.43 -48.77
C ALA A 410 18.93 19.87 -48.86
N SER A 411 19.74 19.58 -47.84
CA SER A 411 21.15 19.97 -47.71
C SER A 411 22.10 18.75 -47.81
N GLU A 412 23.42 19.00 -47.83
CA GLU A 412 24.44 17.99 -48.16
C GLU A 412 24.56 16.84 -47.12
N GLU A 413 23.99 17.00 -45.92
CA GLU A 413 23.99 16.00 -44.86
C GLU A 413 22.90 14.94 -45.07
N GLN A 414 23.28 13.72 -45.45
CA GLN A 414 22.31 12.63 -45.73
C GLN A 414 21.63 12.04 -44.49
N GLN A 415 22.01 12.47 -43.28
CA GLN A 415 21.53 11.97 -41.99
C GLN A 415 21.84 12.99 -40.90
N ARG A 416 20.81 13.46 -40.17
CA ARG A 416 20.95 14.23 -38.93
C ARG A 416 20.59 13.34 -37.76
N CYS A 417 21.37 13.33 -36.68
CA CYS A 417 20.97 12.69 -35.42
C CYS A 417 21.17 13.65 -34.25
N GLU A 418 20.24 13.63 -33.30
CA GLU A 418 20.24 14.48 -32.11
C GLU A 418 19.73 13.70 -30.88
N ARG A 419 19.89 14.28 -29.69
CA ARG A 419 19.38 13.71 -28.44
C ARG A 419 18.30 14.62 -27.88
N HIS A 420 17.12 14.05 -27.64
CA HIS A 420 15.99 14.76 -27.03
C HIS A 420 16.26 15.06 -25.53
N PRO A 421 15.67 16.12 -24.94
CA PRO A 421 15.77 16.41 -23.51
C PRO A 421 15.42 15.25 -22.55
N ASP A 422 14.63 14.28 -23.01
CA ASP A 422 14.26 13.06 -22.25
C ASP A 422 15.29 11.92 -22.41
N GLY A 423 16.44 12.19 -23.04
CA GLY A 423 17.51 11.22 -23.27
C GLY A 423 17.26 10.24 -24.42
N GLN A 424 16.26 10.47 -25.27
CA GLN A 424 16.02 9.64 -26.46
C GLN A 424 16.97 10.02 -27.61
N TYR A 425 17.50 9.05 -28.35
CA TYR A 425 18.38 9.29 -29.51
C TYR A 425 17.59 9.17 -30.82
N ILE A 426 17.48 10.27 -31.57
CA ILE A 426 16.64 10.39 -32.76
C ILE A 426 17.53 10.67 -33.98
N CYS A 427 17.37 9.88 -35.04
CA CYS A 427 17.98 10.11 -36.35
C CYS A 427 16.90 10.40 -37.40
N TYR A 428 17.07 11.49 -38.12
CA TYR A 428 16.21 11.92 -39.21
C TYR A 428 16.83 11.50 -40.54
N LEU A 429 16.09 10.73 -41.33
CA LEU A 429 16.58 10.12 -42.57
C LEU A 429 15.62 10.41 -43.74
N PRO A 430 16.13 10.76 -44.93
CA PRO A 430 15.31 10.98 -46.13
C PRO A 430 14.94 9.62 -46.78
N SER A 431 14.09 8.85 -46.10
CA SER A 431 13.62 7.53 -46.58
C SER A 431 12.09 7.47 -46.67
N PRO A 432 11.48 7.14 -47.84
CA PRO A 432 10.03 7.23 -48.03
C PRO A 432 9.17 6.44 -47.03
N ILE A 433 9.63 5.26 -46.60
CA ILE A 433 8.93 4.42 -45.61
C ILE A 433 8.72 5.14 -44.27
N LEU A 434 9.62 6.08 -43.92
CA LEU A 434 9.56 6.79 -42.64
C LEU A 434 8.51 7.92 -42.60
N LYS A 435 7.87 8.27 -43.73
CA LYS A 435 6.79 9.28 -43.74
C LYS A 435 5.56 8.78 -42.96
N GLU A 436 5.28 7.48 -43.05
CA GLU A 436 4.10 6.81 -42.51
C GLU A 436 4.44 5.82 -41.37
N MET A 437 5.72 5.66 -41.04
CA MET A 437 6.23 4.79 -39.97
C MET A 437 7.39 5.42 -39.19
N ILE A 438 7.44 5.18 -37.88
CA ILE A 438 8.63 5.40 -37.06
C ILE A 438 9.27 4.04 -36.80
N ILE A 439 10.55 3.89 -37.16
CA ILE A 439 11.30 2.65 -36.93
C ILE A 439 12.19 2.82 -35.70
N VAL A 440 12.16 1.86 -34.77
CA VAL A 440 12.98 1.87 -33.56
C VAL A 440 13.96 0.70 -33.58
N ASP A 441 15.26 0.97 -33.67
CA ASP A 441 16.32 -0.03 -33.43
C ASP A 441 16.59 -0.12 -31.92
N THR A 442 16.64 -1.35 -31.38
CA THR A 442 16.74 -1.58 -29.93
C THR A 442 18.05 -2.29 -29.56
N PRO A 443 18.55 -2.15 -28.33
CA PRO A 443 19.63 -2.99 -27.84
C PRO A 443 19.22 -4.48 -27.82
N GLY A 444 20.20 -5.38 -27.75
CA GLY A 444 19.97 -6.83 -27.78
C GLY A 444 19.32 -7.38 -26.50
N THR A 445 18.43 -8.38 -26.66
CA THR A 445 17.69 -9.03 -25.55
C THR A 445 18.59 -9.73 -24.52
N ASN A 446 19.86 -9.99 -24.82
CA ASN A 446 20.84 -10.63 -23.94
C ASN A 446 21.80 -9.63 -23.26
N VAL A 447 21.65 -8.31 -23.48
CA VAL A 447 22.51 -7.31 -22.81
C VAL A 447 22.09 -7.18 -21.35
N ILE A 448 23.00 -7.56 -20.45
CA ILE A 448 22.82 -7.84 -19.01
C ILE A 448 21.66 -7.07 -18.36
N LEU A 449 20.51 -7.75 -18.21
CA LEU A 449 19.35 -7.54 -17.32
C LEU A 449 18.73 -6.13 -17.19
N GLN A 450 19.51 -5.07 -16.97
CA GLN A 450 19.00 -3.70 -16.78
C GLN A 450 18.66 -2.97 -18.09
N ARG A 451 19.08 -3.48 -19.25
CA ARG A 451 18.71 -2.94 -20.58
C ARG A 451 17.53 -3.66 -21.23
N GLN A 452 17.31 -4.94 -20.90
CA GLN A 452 16.07 -5.64 -21.22
C GLN A 452 14.87 -4.80 -20.75
N GLN A 453 15.03 -4.15 -19.59
CA GLN A 453 13.97 -3.51 -18.85
C GLN A 453 13.23 -2.39 -19.61
N ARG A 454 13.87 -1.24 -19.93
CA ARG A 454 13.19 -0.14 -20.69
C ARG A 454 12.56 -0.60 -22.00
N LEU A 455 13.26 -1.42 -22.79
CA LEU A 455 12.72 -1.98 -24.05
C LEU A 455 11.40 -2.72 -23.82
N THR A 456 11.34 -3.51 -22.75
CA THR A 456 10.24 -4.40 -22.42
C THR A 456 9.09 -3.65 -21.72
N GLU A 457 9.39 -2.61 -20.95
CA GLU A 457 8.44 -1.83 -20.13
C GLU A 457 7.84 -0.62 -20.83
N GLU A 458 8.61 0.07 -21.67
CA GLU A 458 8.25 1.36 -22.29
C GLU A 458 7.83 1.15 -23.76
N PHE A 459 8.62 0.39 -24.51
CA PHE A 459 8.49 0.32 -25.97
C PHE A 459 7.61 -0.82 -26.48
N VAL A 460 7.68 -2.02 -25.90
CA VAL A 460 6.78 -3.13 -26.26
C VAL A 460 5.28 -2.77 -26.07
N PRO A 461 4.86 -2.09 -24.99
CA PRO A 461 3.44 -1.73 -24.83
C PRO A 461 2.98 -0.67 -25.83
N ARG A 462 3.84 0.29 -26.18
CA ARG A 462 3.55 1.37 -27.14
C ARG A 462 3.76 0.98 -28.61
N ALA A 463 4.45 -0.12 -28.92
CA ALA A 463 4.67 -0.59 -30.29
C ALA A 463 3.36 -0.99 -31.00
N ASP A 464 3.12 -0.49 -32.20
CA ASP A 464 1.98 -0.91 -33.04
C ASP A 464 2.29 -2.24 -33.75
N LEU A 465 3.57 -2.46 -34.08
CA LEU A 465 4.06 -3.69 -34.68
C LEU A 465 5.45 -4.04 -34.13
N VAL A 466 5.64 -5.27 -33.68
CA VAL A 466 6.95 -5.77 -33.22
C VAL A 466 7.57 -6.64 -34.31
N LEU A 467 8.78 -6.30 -34.76
CA LEU A 467 9.56 -7.09 -35.70
C LEU A 467 10.66 -7.86 -34.94
N PHE A 468 10.46 -9.15 -34.76
CA PHE A 468 11.34 -9.99 -33.95
C PHE A 468 12.39 -10.71 -34.83
N VAL A 469 13.62 -10.21 -34.79
CA VAL A 469 14.76 -10.64 -35.61
C VAL A 469 15.57 -11.71 -34.89
N ILE A 470 15.28 -12.96 -35.21
CA ILE A 470 15.98 -14.17 -34.75
C ILE A 470 17.18 -14.46 -35.65
N SER A 471 18.25 -14.99 -35.07
CA SER A 471 19.47 -15.37 -35.79
C SER A 471 19.44 -16.83 -36.26
N ALA A 472 19.69 -17.10 -37.54
CA ALA A 472 19.75 -18.46 -38.09
C ALA A 472 20.88 -19.33 -37.48
N ASP A 473 21.96 -18.73 -36.98
CA ASP A 473 23.03 -19.46 -36.28
C ASP A 473 22.63 -19.95 -34.87
N ARG A 474 21.60 -19.34 -34.25
CA ARG A 474 21.12 -19.61 -32.88
C ARG A 474 19.62 -19.28 -32.75
N PRO A 475 18.71 -20.07 -33.33
CA PRO A 475 17.28 -19.78 -33.26
C PRO A 475 16.70 -19.97 -31.85
N LEU A 476 15.98 -18.96 -31.34
CA LEU A 476 15.25 -18.97 -30.06
C LEU A 476 16.13 -19.28 -28.84
N THR A 477 17.04 -18.37 -28.51
CA THR A 477 17.82 -18.47 -27.27
C THR A 477 16.95 -18.19 -26.03
N GLU A 478 17.46 -18.54 -24.84
CA GLU A 478 16.76 -18.31 -23.57
C GLU A 478 16.35 -16.83 -23.38
N SER A 479 17.19 -15.88 -23.82
CA SER A 479 16.87 -14.45 -23.77
C SER A 479 15.68 -14.07 -24.65
N GLU A 480 15.57 -14.69 -25.84
CA GLU A 480 14.47 -14.49 -26.78
C GLU A 480 13.18 -15.16 -26.27
N VAL A 481 13.29 -16.35 -25.69
CA VAL A 481 12.16 -17.10 -25.10
C VAL A 481 11.57 -16.35 -23.89
N VAL A 482 12.40 -15.82 -22.99
CA VAL A 482 11.96 -15.01 -21.84
C VAL A 482 11.28 -13.72 -22.32
N PHE A 483 11.87 -13.03 -23.29
CA PHE A 483 11.28 -11.82 -23.86
C PHE A 483 9.92 -12.11 -24.54
N LEU A 484 9.81 -13.16 -25.35
CA LEU A 484 8.57 -13.52 -26.03
C LEU A 484 7.44 -13.84 -25.03
N ARG A 485 7.72 -14.59 -23.95
CA ARG A 485 6.76 -14.83 -22.86
C ARG A 485 6.26 -13.53 -22.23
N TYR A 486 7.12 -12.52 -22.09
CA TYR A 486 6.67 -11.22 -21.63
C TYR A 486 5.77 -10.52 -22.68
N THR A 487 6.19 -10.47 -23.96
CA THR A 487 5.38 -9.81 -25.01
C THR A 487 3.97 -10.38 -25.14
N GLN A 488 3.77 -11.66 -24.79
CA GLN A 488 2.47 -12.31 -24.74
C GLN A 488 1.46 -11.55 -23.87
N GLN A 489 1.88 -10.97 -22.73
CA GLN A 489 0.95 -10.29 -21.81
C GLN A 489 0.28 -9.06 -22.42
N TRP A 490 0.95 -8.42 -23.39
CA TRP A 490 0.46 -7.25 -24.13
C TRP A 490 -0.32 -7.62 -25.39
N LYS A 491 -0.39 -8.92 -25.74
CA LYS A 491 -1.10 -9.47 -26.92
C LYS A 491 -0.76 -8.77 -28.25
N LYS A 492 0.45 -8.22 -28.38
CA LYS A 492 0.89 -7.46 -29.56
C LYS A 492 1.09 -8.34 -30.78
N LYS A 493 0.93 -7.76 -31.96
CA LYS A 493 1.25 -8.44 -33.23
C LYS A 493 2.77 -8.49 -33.42
N VAL A 494 3.30 -9.71 -33.51
CA VAL A 494 4.72 -9.97 -33.72
C VAL A 494 4.94 -10.58 -35.11
N LEU A 495 5.82 -9.98 -35.91
CA LEU A 495 6.33 -10.55 -37.16
C LEU A 495 7.74 -11.10 -36.93
N PHE A 496 7.96 -12.36 -37.31
CA PHE A 496 9.25 -13.02 -37.09
C PHE A 496 10.12 -12.96 -38.34
N VAL A 497 11.39 -12.61 -38.15
CA VAL A 497 12.40 -12.54 -39.21
C VAL A 497 13.55 -13.46 -38.82
N LEU A 498 13.79 -14.50 -39.62
CA LEU A 498 14.92 -15.42 -39.44
C LEU A 498 16.08 -14.92 -40.31
N ASN A 499 16.88 -14.02 -39.73
CA ASN A 499 17.99 -13.35 -40.41
C ASN A 499 19.24 -14.25 -40.47
N LYS A 500 20.18 -13.92 -41.36
CA LYS A 500 21.34 -14.75 -41.73
C LYS A 500 20.93 -16.09 -42.38
N SER A 501 19.78 -16.15 -43.06
CA SER A 501 19.33 -17.36 -43.75
C SER A 501 20.28 -17.82 -44.86
N ASP A 502 21.27 -17.00 -45.21
CA ASP A 502 22.36 -17.33 -46.12
C ASP A 502 23.37 -18.35 -45.57
N LEU A 503 23.42 -18.56 -44.25
CA LEU A 503 24.30 -19.53 -43.58
C LEU A 503 23.91 -20.99 -43.84
N TYR A 504 22.63 -21.26 -44.10
CA TYR A 504 22.19 -22.60 -44.50
C TYR A 504 22.61 -22.89 -45.94
N GLN A 505 23.07 -24.12 -46.17
CA GLN A 505 23.55 -24.58 -47.47
C GLN A 505 22.39 -25.12 -48.31
N ASN A 506 21.42 -25.76 -47.67
CA ASN A 506 20.31 -26.46 -48.33
C ASN A 506 18.94 -25.91 -47.91
N ALA A 507 17.95 -26.02 -48.81
CA ALA A 507 16.57 -25.60 -48.52
C ALA A 507 15.94 -26.40 -47.35
N PHE A 508 16.33 -27.67 -47.18
CA PHE A 508 15.85 -28.53 -46.09
C PHE A 508 16.27 -28.02 -44.71
N GLU A 509 17.54 -27.62 -44.54
CA GLU A 509 18.05 -27.05 -43.28
C GLU A 509 17.28 -25.79 -42.88
N LEU A 510 16.94 -24.97 -43.87
CA LEU A 510 16.15 -23.75 -43.68
C LEU A 510 14.68 -24.08 -43.32
N GLU A 511 14.07 -25.08 -43.96
CA GLU A 511 12.70 -25.52 -43.66
C GLU A 511 12.60 -26.19 -42.28
N GLU A 512 13.62 -26.95 -41.85
CA GLU A 512 13.76 -27.49 -40.49
C GLU A 512 13.86 -26.36 -39.45
N ALA A 513 14.74 -25.38 -39.67
CA ALA A 513 14.90 -24.22 -38.77
C ALA A 513 13.63 -23.37 -38.67
N ILE A 514 12.94 -23.11 -39.79
CA ILE A 514 11.65 -22.41 -39.81
C ILE A 514 10.60 -23.20 -39.03
N SER A 515 10.54 -24.52 -39.20
CA SER A 515 9.58 -25.38 -38.50
C SER A 515 9.83 -25.38 -36.98
N PHE A 516 11.09 -25.51 -36.56
CA PHE A 516 11.49 -25.41 -35.15
C PHE A 516 11.11 -24.07 -34.53
N VAL A 517 11.41 -22.95 -35.20
CA VAL A 517 11.04 -21.62 -34.70
C VAL A 517 9.51 -21.44 -34.67
N LYS A 518 8.80 -21.92 -35.70
CA LYS A 518 7.34 -21.81 -35.80
C LYS A 518 6.63 -22.57 -34.67
N GLU A 519 6.98 -23.84 -34.45
CA GLU A 519 6.39 -24.64 -33.39
C GLU A 519 6.60 -24.04 -32.00
N ASN A 520 7.81 -23.55 -31.71
CA ASN A 520 8.12 -23.01 -30.39
C ASN A 520 7.49 -21.62 -30.18
N THR A 521 7.46 -20.75 -31.19
CA THR A 521 6.78 -19.44 -31.10
C THR A 521 5.26 -19.58 -30.95
N MET A 522 4.63 -20.54 -31.64
CA MET A 522 3.22 -20.90 -31.42
C MET A 522 2.94 -21.30 -29.97
N LYS A 523 3.76 -22.19 -29.41
CA LYS A 523 3.66 -22.68 -28.02
C LYS A 523 3.91 -21.58 -26.98
N LEU A 524 4.83 -20.64 -27.26
CA LEU A 524 5.21 -19.57 -26.34
C LEU A 524 4.24 -18.38 -26.33
N LEU A 525 3.66 -18.03 -27.48
CA LEU A 525 2.69 -16.93 -27.58
C LEU A 525 1.23 -17.41 -27.46
N ASN A 526 0.97 -18.72 -27.52
CA ASN A 526 -0.36 -19.33 -27.52
C ASN A 526 -1.25 -18.81 -28.68
N ILE A 527 -0.72 -18.93 -29.90
CA ILE A 527 -1.35 -18.45 -31.15
C ILE A 527 -1.36 -19.52 -32.24
N GLU A 528 -2.47 -19.59 -32.99
CA GLU A 528 -2.76 -20.67 -33.94
C GLU A 528 -1.89 -20.65 -35.21
N ASN A 529 -1.33 -19.51 -35.58
CA ASN A 529 -0.46 -19.40 -36.74
C ASN A 529 0.62 -18.32 -36.56
N VAL A 530 1.83 -18.62 -37.04
CA VAL A 530 2.98 -17.72 -37.02
C VAL A 530 3.58 -17.65 -38.42
N THR A 531 3.89 -16.44 -38.86
CA THR A 531 4.57 -16.18 -40.13
C THR A 531 6.02 -15.77 -39.86
N ILE A 532 6.95 -16.46 -40.51
CA ILE A 532 8.39 -16.26 -40.38
C ILE A 532 8.94 -15.89 -41.76
N TYR A 533 9.73 -14.82 -41.82
CA TYR A 533 10.42 -14.35 -43.01
C TYR A 533 11.90 -14.73 -42.94
N PRO A 534 12.36 -15.80 -43.62
CA PRO A 534 13.77 -16.12 -43.71
C PRO A 534 14.46 -15.16 -44.67
N VAL A 535 15.49 -14.46 -44.21
CA VAL A 535 16.16 -13.40 -44.98
C VAL A 535 17.68 -13.41 -44.84
N SER A 536 18.35 -12.97 -45.89
CA SER A 536 19.70 -12.43 -45.80
C SER A 536 19.67 -10.92 -45.96
N ALA A 537 19.67 -10.19 -44.84
CA ALA A 537 19.76 -8.74 -44.86
C ALA A 537 21.05 -8.26 -45.55
N ARG A 538 22.17 -8.98 -45.33
CA ARG A 538 23.47 -8.66 -45.92
C ARG A 538 23.44 -8.71 -47.45
N SER A 539 23.05 -9.85 -48.03
CA SER A 539 23.02 -9.98 -49.50
C SER A 539 22.03 -9.01 -50.16
N THR A 540 20.92 -8.70 -49.47
CA THR A 540 19.93 -7.73 -49.96
C THR A 540 20.49 -6.31 -49.97
N LEU A 541 21.18 -5.90 -48.90
CA LEU A 541 21.84 -4.59 -48.82
C LEU A 541 22.97 -4.45 -49.84
N GLU A 542 23.81 -5.47 -50.01
CA GLU A 542 24.87 -5.49 -51.02
C GLU A 542 24.30 -5.39 -52.45
N ALA A 543 23.15 -6.02 -52.73
CA ALA A 543 22.43 -5.87 -54.00
C ALA A 543 21.82 -4.47 -54.21
N LYS A 544 21.16 -3.89 -53.20
CA LYS A 544 20.59 -2.53 -53.30
C LYS A 544 21.67 -1.46 -53.52
N LEU A 545 22.80 -1.58 -52.81
CA LEU A 545 23.94 -0.67 -52.96
C LEU A 545 24.61 -0.79 -54.33
N SER A 546 24.73 -2.01 -54.90
CA SER A 546 25.31 -2.17 -56.23
C SER A 546 24.43 -1.57 -57.32
N VAL A 547 23.10 -1.77 -57.26
CA VAL A 547 22.14 -1.09 -58.15
C VAL A 547 22.21 0.42 -58.02
N SER A 548 22.25 0.96 -56.79
CA SER A 548 22.41 2.41 -56.55
C SER A 548 23.75 2.98 -57.04
N SER A 549 24.75 2.12 -57.29
CA SER A 549 26.08 2.51 -57.80
C SER A 549 26.22 2.28 -59.32
N ALA A 550 25.27 1.59 -59.95
CA ALA A 550 25.35 1.13 -61.34
C ALA A 550 24.61 2.04 -62.35
N VAL A 551 24.18 3.24 -61.93
CA VAL A 551 23.52 4.23 -62.79
C VAL A 551 24.52 4.78 -63.82
N GLY A 552 24.70 4.05 -64.93
CA GLY A 552 25.54 4.47 -66.06
C GLY A 552 26.40 3.39 -66.74
N LYS A 553 26.23 2.09 -66.46
CA LYS A 553 26.91 1.01 -67.21
C LYS A 553 26.02 -0.20 -67.49
N ASP A 554 26.12 -0.71 -68.72
CA ASP A 554 25.34 -1.86 -69.19
C ASP A 554 25.65 -3.17 -68.44
N HIS A 555 24.65 -4.04 -68.37
CA HIS A 555 24.73 -5.32 -67.66
C HIS A 555 25.24 -6.46 -68.57
N SER A 556 26.32 -7.10 -68.15
CA SER A 556 26.68 -8.45 -68.60
C SER A 556 27.23 -9.29 -67.45
N GLU A 557 26.62 -10.45 -67.23
CA GLU A 557 27.16 -11.61 -66.50
C GLU A 557 27.59 -11.44 -65.02
N LEU A 558 26.72 -11.89 -64.11
CA LEU A 558 27.11 -12.52 -62.83
C LEU A 558 26.06 -13.58 -62.46
N SER A 559 26.41 -14.55 -61.61
CA SER A 559 25.75 -15.87 -61.58
C SER A 559 24.29 -15.89 -61.07
N VAL A 560 23.44 -16.61 -61.81
CA VAL A 560 21.98 -16.66 -61.63
C VAL A 560 21.54 -18.00 -61.03
N ASN A 561 21.09 -17.98 -59.75
CA ASN A 561 19.93 -18.74 -59.25
C ASN A 561 19.68 -18.51 -57.75
N ASP A 562 20.64 -18.85 -56.88
CA ASP A 562 20.45 -18.81 -55.42
C ASP A 562 20.35 -17.38 -54.85
N SER A 563 21.14 -16.46 -55.41
CA SER A 563 21.07 -15.01 -55.16
C SER A 563 19.64 -14.49 -55.30
N HIS A 564 19.00 -14.76 -56.45
CA HIS A 564 17.63 -14.36 -56.72
C HIS A 564 16.62 -15.03 -55.78
N ARG A 565 16.77 -16.31 -55.42
CA ARG A 565 15.85 -16.98 -54.47
C ARG A 565 15.92 -16.36 -53.07
N ARG A 566 17.11 -15.97 -52.62
CA ARG A 566 17.33 -15.31 -51.32
C ARG A 566 16.80 -13.87 -51.32
N ILE A 567 17.05 -13.09 -52.38
CA ILE A 567 16.47 -11.73 -52.59
C ILE A 567 14.93 -11.79 -52.60
N ASN A 568 14.34 -12.70 -53.39
CA ASN A 568 12.89 -12.92 -53.51
C ASN A 568 12.13 -13.19 -52.20
N THR A 569 12.83 -13.38 -51.07
CA THR A 569 12.20 -13.59 -49.76
C THR A 569 12.34 -12.37 -48.83
N PHE A 570 13.42 -11.57 -48.95
CA PHE A 570 13.41 -10.22 -48.36
C PHE A 570 12.35 -9.36 -49.04
N ASP A 571 12.22 -9.46 -50.36
CA ASP A 571 11.15 -8.86 -51.16
C ASP A 571 9.74 -9.08 -50.60
N LYS A 572 9.46 -10.22 -49.94
CA LYS A 572 8.15 -10.52 -49.35
C LYS A 572 7.92 -9.76 -48.04
N LEU A 573 8.95 -9.71 -47.19
CA LEU A 573 8.94 -8.90 -45.97
C LEU A 573 8.80 -7.41 -46.33
N GLU A 574 9.56 -6.96 -47.32
CA GLU A 574 9.54 -5.58 -47.80
C GLU A 574 8.19 -5.21 -48.43
N LYS A 575 7.65 -6.03 -49.35
CA LYS A 575 6.32 -5.79 -49.93
C LYS A 575 5.22 -5.76 -48.86
N LEU A 576 5.30 -6.59 -47.82
CA LEU A 576 4.39 -6.51 -46.68
C LEU A 576 4.55 -5.20 -45.90
N LEU A 577 5.77 -4.81 -45.54
CA LEU A 577 6.04 -3.57 -44.80
C LEU A 577 5.62 -2.31 -45.59
N TYR A 578 5.93 -2.24 -46.88
CA TYR A 578 5.48 -1.16 -47.76
C TYR A 578 3.96 -1.19 -48.00
N SER A 579 3.28 -2.35 -47.94
CA SER A 579 1.82 -2.40 -48.12
C SER A 579 1.03 -1.78 -46.97
N PHE A 580 1.58 -1.71 -45.75
CA PHE A 580 0.96 -0.96 -44.66
C PHE A 580 0.90 0.56 -44.96
N LEU A 581 1.77 1.08 -45.84
CA LEU A 581 1.78 2.49 -46.26
C LEU A 581 0.63 2.81 -47.23
N ASP A 582 0.13 1.81 -47.96
CA ASP A 582 -1.02 1.97 -48.85
C ASP A 582 -2.33 1.85 -48.06
N GLY A 583 -2.85 3.00 -47.61
CA GLY A 583 -4.13 3.11 -46.89
C GLY A 583 -5.35 2.54 -47.64
N SER A 584 -5.28 2.40 -48.97
CA SER A 584 -6.37 1.78 -49.76
C SER A 584 -6.35 0.25 -49.71
N SER A 585 -5.25 -0.35 -49.24
CA SER A 585 -5.09 -1.80 -49.15
C SER A 585 -5.67 -2.38 -47.85
N SER A 586 -5.91 -3.69 -47.83
CA SER A 586 -6.29 -4.40 -46.60
C SER A 586 -5.20 -4.34 -45.52
N THR A 587 -3.92 -4.22 -45.91
CA THR A 587 -2.82 -4.01 -44.95
C THR A 587 -2.73 -2.56 -44.48
N GLY A 588 -3.16 -1.58 -45.27
CA GLY A 588 -3.37 -0.20 -44.81
C GLY A 588 -4.45 -0.10 -43.73
N LYS A 589 -5.61 -0.73 -43.96
CA LYS A 589 -6.65 -0.88 -42.92
C LYS A 589 -6.13 -1.59 -41.66
N GLU A 590 -5.31 -2.63 -41.82
CA GLU A 590 -4.65 -3.32 -40.71
C GLU A 590 -3.62 -2.43 -39.98
N ARG A 591 -2.92 -1.50 -40.67
CA ARG A 591 -2.05 -0.50 -40.03
C ARG A 591 -2.85 0.33 -39.04
N MET A 592 -3.98 0.88 -39.51
CA MET A 592 -4.85 1.70 -38.67
C MET A 592 -5.42 0.90 -37.49
N ARG A 593 -5.94 -0.31 -37.75
CA ARG A 593 -6.47 -1.18 -36.69
C ARG A 593 -5.43 -1.45 -35.59
N LEU A 594 -4.19 -1.73 -35.95
CA LEU A 594 -3.11 -1.97 -34.98
C LEU A 594 -2.73 -0.72 -34.18
N LYS A 595 -2.78 0.47 -34.81
CA LYS A 595 -2.56 1.76 -34.15
C LYS A 595 -3.61 2.04 -33.07
N LEU A 596 -4.89 1.83 -33.41
CA LEU A 596 -6.03 2.04 -32.52
C LEU A 596 -6.16 0.94 -31.44
N GLU A 597 -5.81 -0.30 -31.77
CA GLU A 597 -5.76 -1.38 -30.79
C GLU A 597 -4.63 -1.18 -29.75
N THR A 598 -3.57 -0.41 -30.03
CA THR A 598 -2.45 -0.18 -29.10
C THR A 598 -2.89 0.41 -27.76
N PRO A 599 -3.47 1.63 -27.68
CA PRO A 599 -3.84 2.23 -26.40
C PRO A 599 -5.03 1.52 -25.75
N ILE A 600 -5.98 0.98 -26.54
CA ILE A 600 -7.09 0.17 -26.03
C ILE A 600 -6.57 -1.05 -25.24
N ARG A 601 -5.60 -1.80 -25.78
CA ARG A 601 -5.01 -2.96 -25.09
C ARG A 601 -4.24 -2.58 -23.82
N ILE A 602 -3.69 -1.36 -23.75
CA ILE A 602 -3.10 -0.82 -22.51
C ILE A 602 -4.22 -0.50 -21.51
N ALA A 603 -5.26 0.21 -21.93
CA ALA A 603 -6.40 0.58 -21.08
C ALA A 603 -7.12 -0.66 -20.50
N GLU A 604 -7.42 -1.68 -21.30
CA GLU A 604 -7.95 -2.98 -20.83
C GLU A 604 -7.10 -3.56 -19.68
N ARG A 605 -5.77 -3.56 -19.85
CA ARG A 605 -4.83 -4.16 -18.91
C ARG A 605 -4.73 -3.36 -17.61
N LEU A 606 -4.75 -2.03 -17.69
CA LEU A 606 -4.77 -1.16 -16.52
C LEU A 606 -6.11 -1.28 -15.78
N LEU A 607 -7.25 -1.17 -16.47
CA LEU A 607 -8.59 -1.25 -15.89
C LEU A 607 -8.83 -2.58 -15.17
N SER A 608 -8.48 -3.71 -15.78
CA SER A 608 -8.59 -5.03 -15.13
C SER A 608 -7.71 -5.16 -13.88
N SER A 609 -6.56 -4.48 -13.86
CA SER A 609 -5.69 -4.41 -12.68
C SER A 609 -6.30 -3.52 -11.59
N CYS A 610 -6.90 -2.39 -11.96
CA CYS A 610 -7.59 -1.46 -11.06
C CYS A 610 -8.85 -2.08 -10.44
N GLU A 611 -9.67 -2.77 -11.25
CA GLU A 611 -10.84 -3.51 -10.80
C GLU A 611 -10.46 -4.55 -9.74
N THR A 612 -9.36 -5.28 -9.95
CA THR A 612 -8.83 -6.26 -8.98
C THR A 612 -8.40 -5.58 -7.66
N LEU A 613 -7.85 -4.36 -7.73
CA LEU A 613 -7.46 -3.58 -6.54
C LEU A 613 -8.69 -3.01 -5.81
N VAL A 614 -9.60 -2.35 -6.53
CA VAL A 614 -10.83 -1.74 -5.97
C VAL A 614 -11.75 -2.80 -5.36
N MET A 615 -11.92 -3.95 -6.02
CA MET A 615 -12.69 -5.08 -5.48
C MET A 615 -12.10 -5.59 -4.16
N LYS A 616 -10.77 -5.61 -4.02
CA LYS A 616 -10.10 -5.96 -2.77
C LYS A 616 -10.26 -4.89 -1.70
N ASP A 617 -10.02 -3.62 -2.03
CA ASP A 617 -10.14 -2.52 -1.07
C ASP A 617 -11.59 -2.35 -0.59
N CYS A 618 -12.57 -2.73 -1.43
CA CYS A 618 -14.00 -2.83 -1.12
C CYS A 618 -14.29 -4.01 -0.16
N GLN A 619 -13.69 -5.19 -0.37
CA GLN A 619 -13.75 -6.30 0.59
C GLN A 619 -13.16 -5.91 1.95
N ASP A 620 -11.97 -5.28 1.96
CA ASP A 620 -11.32 -4.82 3.18
C ASP A 620 -12.17 -3.73 3.90
N ALA A 621 -12.75 -2.77 3.16
CA ALA A 621 -13.65 -1.75 3.73
C ALA A 621 -14.96 -2.34 4.29
N LYS A 622 -15.56 -3.31 3.59
CA LYS A 622 -16.77 -4.02 4.04
C LYS A 622 -16.50 -4.87 5.28
N GLN A 623 -15.32 -5.49 5.35
CA GLN A 623 -14.87 -6.22 6.54
C GLN A 623 -14.69 -5.27 7.72
N ASP A 624 -14.04 -4.12 7.55
CA ASP A 624 -13.89 -3.08 8.57
C ASP A 624 -15.24 -2.56 9.10
N LEU A 625 -16.19 -2.26 8.20
CA LEU A 625 -17.56 -1.87 8.58
C LEU A 625 -18.27 -2.96 9.39
N THR A 626 -18.15 -4.22 8.98
CA THR A 626 -18.72 -5.37 9.68
C THR A 626 -18.14 -5.48 11.11
N LEU A 627 -16.82 -5.31 11.25
CA LEU A 627 -16.12 -5.37 12.53
C LEU A 627 -16.47 -4.19 13.45
N ALA A 628 -16.67 -2.99 12.90
CA ALA A 628 -17.14 -1.84 13.67
C ALA A 628 -18.57 -2.08 14.20
N ASN A 629 -19.44 -2.69 13.39
CA ASN A 629 -20.78 -3.10 13.81
C ASN A 629 -20.73 -4.19 14.90
N GLU A 630 -19.95 -5.26 14.71
CA GLU A 630 -19.74 -6.33 15.70
C GLU A 630 -19.21 -5.80 17.04
N MET A 631 -18.29 -4.84 17.03
CA MET A 631 -17.82 -4.18 18.25
C MET A 631 -18.97 -3.47 18.99
N ILE A 632 -19.82 -2.71 18.29
CA ILE A 632 -20.97 -2.04 18.93
C ILE A 632 -22.05 -3.05 19.33
N ASP A 633 -22.27 -4.14 18.59
CA ASP A 633 -23.25 -5.17 18.96
C ASP A 633 -22.81 -6.01 20.18
N SER A 634 -21.52 -6.24 20.38
CA SER A 634 -20.98 -6.96 21.55
C SER A 634 -21.34 -6.31 22.90
N LEU A 635 -21.64 -4.99 22.88
CA LEU A 635 -22.18 -4.23 24.01
C LEU A 635 -23.43 -4.90 24.60
N LYS A 636 -24.31 -5.46 23.76
CA LYS A 636 -25.55 -6.12 24.17
C LYS A 636 -25.25 -7.37 25.01
N GLU A 637 -24.22 -8.14 24.64
CA GLU A 637 -23.77 -9.29 25.43
C GLU A 637 -23.17 -8.85 26.78
N TYR A 638 -22.40 -7.75 26.79
CA TYR A 638 -21.90 -7.16 28.03
C TYR A 638 -23.04 -6.69 28.96
N VAL A 639 -24.09 -6.05 28.44
CA VAL A 639 -25.26 -5.61 29.21
C VAL A 639 -26.00 -6.80 29.84
N MET A 640 -26.29 -7.85 29.06
CA MET A 640 -26.90 -9.08 29.57
C MET A 640 -26.06 -9.72 30.69
N LYS A 641 -24.72 -9.70 30.55
CA LYS A 641 -23.79 -10.18 31.57
C LYS A 641 -23.77 -9.29 32.82
N MET A 642 -23.85 -7.97 32.67
CA MET A 642 -23.94 -7.02 33.77
C MET A 642 -25.22 -7.21 34.59
N GLU A 643 -26.37 -7.35 33.93
CA GLU A 643 -27.63 -7.60 34.63
C GLU A 643 -27.60 -8.96 35.36
N SER A 644 -27.11 -10.02 34.70
CA SER A 644 -26.94 -11.33 35.33
C SER A 644 -26.05 -11.31 36.59
N GLU A 645 -24.96 -10.54 36.59
CA GLU A 645 -24.11 -10.38 37.77
C GLU A 645 -24.75 -9.49 38.85
N SER A 646 -25.51 -8.46 38.45
CA SER A 646 -26.23 -7.55 39.37
C SER A 646 -27.25 -8.29 40.25
N ILE A 647 -27.91 -9.32 39.71
CA ILE A 647 -28.87 -10.16 40.44
C ILE A 647 -28.20 -10.86 41.63
N SER A 648 -26.90 -11.18 41.54
CA SER A 648 -26.14 -11.73 42.67
C SER A 648 -25.97 -10.72 43.81
N TRP A 649 -25.66 -9.46 43.49
CA TRP A 649 -25.61 -8.37 44.48
C TRP A 649 -26.98 -8.11 45.12
N ARG A 650 -28.04 -8.09 44.30
CA ARG A 650 -29.41 -7.85 44.79
C ARG A 650 -29.87 -8.95 45.74
N ARG A 651 -29.64 -10.23 45.42
CA ARG A 651 -29.91 -11.36 46.33
C ARG A 651 -29.14 -11.26 47.66
N LYS A 652 -27.87 -10.82 47.65
CA LYS A 652 -27.12 -10.60 48.91
C LYS A 652 -27.75 -9.50 49.76
N THR A 653 -28.11 -8.38 49.14
CA THR A 653 -28.74 -7.21 49.79
C THR A 653 -30.07 -7.61 50.43
N LEU A 654 -30.96 -8.25 49.66
CA LEU A 654 -32.25 -8.74 50.13
C LEU A 654 -32.11 -9.78 51.27
N SER A 655 -31.09 -10.64 51.22
CA SER A 655 -30.79 -11.63 52.27
C SER A 655 -30.36 -10.99 53.59
N LEU A 656 -29.65 -9.85 53.58
CA LEU A 656 -29.38 -9.07 54.80
C LEU A 656 -30.66 -8.51 55.41
N ILE A 657 -31.58 -8.01 54.59
CA ILE A 657 -32.86 -7.45 55.03
C ILE A 657 -33.76 -8.55 55.63
N ASP A 658 -33.89 -9.70 54.96
CA ASP A 658 -34.71 -10.82 55.45
C ASP A 658 -34.11 -11.49 56.70
N SER A 659 -32.78 -11.58 56.80
CA SER A 659 -32.09 -11.99 58.03
C SER A 659 -32.37 -11.00 59.17
N THR A 660 -32.38 -9.70 58.90
CA THR A 660 -32.66 -8.64 59.89
C THR A 660 -34.12 -8.69 60.34
N LYS A 661 -35.06 -8.78 59.39
CA LYS A 661 -36.49 -9.05 59.62
C LYS A 661 -36.68 -10.26 60.53
N SER A 662 -36.05 -11.39 60.21
CA SER A 662 -36.07 -12.62 61.01
C SER A 662 -35.50 -12.45 62.43
N ARG A 663 -34.46 -11.63 62.60
CA ARG A 663 -33.90 -11.29 63.93
C ARG A 663 -34.85 -10.41 64.74
N VAL A 664 -35.50 -9.41 64.12
CA VAL A 664 -36.50 -8.56 64.80
C VAL A 664 -37.73 -9.39 65.19
N VAL A 665 -38.27 -10.24 64.30
CA VAL A 665 -39.43 -11.09 64.61
C VAL A 665 -39.17 -12.01 65.80
N LYS A 666 -38.01 -12.69 65.86
CA LYS A 666 -37.63 -13.50 67.04
C LYS A 666 -37.51 -12.69 68.32
N LEU A 667 -37.14 -11.41 68.25
CA LEU A 667 -37.10 -10.52 69.40
C LEU A 667 -38.53 -10.06 69.81
N ILE A 668 -39.45 -9.85 68.86
CA ILE A 668 -40.88 -9.65 69.16
C ILE A 668 -41.44 -10.88 69.89
N GLU A 669 -41.20 -12.08 69.38
CA GLU A 669 -41.72 -13.35 69.94
C GLU A 669 -41.17 -13.67 71.33
N SER A 670 -39.94 -13.26 71.63
CA SER A 670 -39.33 -13.41 72.96
C SER A 670 -39.68 -12.28 73.92
N THR A 671 -40.01 -11.08 73.44
CA THR A 671 -40.43 -9.94 74.28
C THR A 671 -41.93 -9.98 74.60
N LEU A 672 -42.79 -10.25 73.61
CA LEU A 672 -44.25 -10.31 73.75
C LEU A 672 -44.72 -11.70 74.22
N GLN A 673 -44.32 -12.05 75.44
CA GLN A 673 -44.78 -13.25 76.16
C GLN A 673 -45.48 -12.84 77.46
N ILE A 674 -46.57 -13.54 77.80
CA ILE A 674 -47.37 -13.29 79.02
C ILE A 674 -46.55 -13.59 80.30
N SER A 675 -45.56 -14.49 80.20
CA SER A 675 -44.58 -14.82 81.23
C SER A 675 -43.62 -13.69 81.59
N ASN A 676 -43.43 -12.68 80.73
CA ASN A 676 -42.46 -11.60 80.94
C ASN A 676 -43.01 -10.48 81.85
N LEU A 677 -43.49 -10.86 83.04
CA LEU A 677 -44.23 -9.96 83.95
C LEU A 677 -43.44 -8.69 84.31
N ASP A 678 -42.12 -8.77 84.48
CA ASP A 678 -41.26 -7.60 84.75
C ASP A 678 -41.29 -6.59 83.59
N ILE A 679 -41.33 -7.08 82.34
CA ILE A 679 -41.43 -6.24 81.15
C ILE A 679 -42.84 -5.64 81.08
N VAL A 680 -43.90 -6.43 81.29
CA VAL A 680 -45.29 -5.95 81.32
C VAL A 680 -45.45 -4.82 82.34
N ALA A 681 -44.96 -5.01 83.58
CA ALA A 681 -44.99 -4.00 84.62
C ALA A 681 -44.24 -2.72 84.20
N SER A 682 -43.08 -2.85 83.56
CA SER A 682 -42.30 -1.71 83.08
C SER A 682 -43.04 -0.86 82.02
N TYR A 683 -43.86 -1.46 81.17
CA TYR A 683 -44.66 -0.73 80.16
C TYR A 683 -45.99 -0.16 80.71
N VAL A 684 -46.56 -0.78 81.75
CA VAL A 684 -47.84 -0.34 82.34
C VAL A 684 -47.64 0.76 83.39
N PHE A 685 -46.59 0.70 84.21
CA PHE A 685 -46.41 1.61 85.35
C PHE A 685 -45.45 2.80 85.10
N ARG A 686 -44.58 2.77 84.08
CA ARG A 686 -43.78 3.94 83.70
C ARG A 686 -44.48 4.77 82.62
N GLY A 687 -44.97 5.94 83.03
CA GLY A 687 -45.54 6.94 82.11
C GLY A 687 -44.58 7.41 81.02
N GLU A 688 -45.14 8.03 79.99
CA GLU A 688 -44.53 8.34 78.68
C GLU A 688 -43.20 9.09 78.71
N LYS A 689 -42.89 9.82 79.79
CA LYS A 689 -41.69 10.65 79.93
C LYS A 689 -40.44 9.89 80.42
N SER A 690 -40.47 8.57 80.45
CA SER A 690 -39.34 7.71 80.86
C SER A 690 -38.43 7.38 79.67
N ALA A 691 -37.12 7.22 79.92
CA ALA A 691 -36.15 6.86 78.89
C ALA A 691 -36.41 5.48 78.26
N ALA A 692 -35.96 5.29 77.01
CA ALA A 692 -36.16 4.10 76.18
C ALA A 692 -35.73 2.81 76.90
N MET A 693 -36.50 1.73 76.69
CA MET A 693 -36.34 0.49 77.45
C MET A 693 -35.13 -0.35 77.02
N PRO A 694 -34.55 -1.19 77.92
CA PRO A 694 -33.44 -2.07 77.59
C PRO A 694 -33.72 -3.10 76.48
N SER A 695 -35.00 -3.37 76.16
CA SER A 695 -35.39 -4.25 75.06
C SER A 695 -35.50 -3.52 73.72
N THR A 696 -35.82 -2.23 73.70
CA THR A 696 -35.97 -1.42 72.47
C THR A 696 -34.65 -0.76 72.06
N SER A 697 -33.80 -0.39 73.02
CA SER A 697 -32.42 0.05 72.73
C SER A 697 -31.58 -1.07 72.08
N ARG A 698 -31.72 -2.32 72.51
CA ARG A 698 -31.09 -3.50 71.87
C ARG A 698 -31.51 -3.68 70.41
N ILE A 699 -32.73 -3.33 70.02
CA ILE A 699 -33.15 -3.41 68.60
C ILE A 699 -32.38 -2.39 67.76
N GLN A 700 -32.22 -1.17 68.28
CA GLN A 700 -31.45 -0.13 67.58
C GLN A 700 -29.95 -0.46 67.52
N HIS A 701 -29.36 -0.92 68.62
CA HIS A 701 -27.90 -1.12 68.73
C HIS A 701 -27.40 -2.50 68.29
N ASP A 702 -28.15 -3.58 68.52
CA ASP A 702 -27.68 -4.96 68.29
C ASP A 702 -28.20 -5.54 66.96
N ILE A 703 -29.31 -5.01 66.43
CA ILE A 703 -30.00 -5.55 65.24
C ILE A 703 -30.02 -4.55 64.08
N ILE A 704 -30.79 -3.45 64.18
CA ILE A 704 -31.05 -2.54 63.05
C ILE A 704 -29.81 -1.72 62.71
N GLY A 705 -29.12 -1.12 63.69
CA GLY A 705 -27.91 -0.32 63.44
C GLY A 705 -26.80 -1.07 62.70
N PRO A 706 -26.38 -2.27 63.18
CA PRO A 706 -25.39 -3.09 62.47
C PRO A 706 -25.85 -3.50 61.07
N ALA A 707 -27.10 -3.93 60.93
CA ALA A 707 -27.66 -4.33 59.63
C ALA A 707 -27.71 -3.16 58.63
N LEU A 708 -27.99 -1.94 59.10
CA LEU A 708 -27.96 -0.73 58.26
C LEU A 708 -26.53 -0.48 57.74
N LEU A 709 -25.53 -0.56 58.62
CA LEU A 709 -24.12 -0.37 58.26
C LEU A 709 -23.62 -1.46 57.30
N ASP A 710 -23.97 -2.73 57.54
CA ASP A 710 -23.64 -3.84 56.64
C ASP A 710 -24.30 -3.65 55.26
N THR A 711 -25.52 -3.12 55.22
CA THR A 711 -26.24 -2.84 53.97
C THR A 711 -25.65 -1.63 53.24
N GLN A 712 -25.33 -0.53 53.93
CA GLN A 712 -24.61 0.63 53.36
C GLN A 712 -23.27 0.19 52.76
N LYS A 713 -22.51 -0.64 53.48
CA LYS A 713 -21.23 -1.18 53.00
C LYS A 713 -21.42 -2.02 51.74
N LEU A 714 -22.41 -2.91 51.70
CA LEU A 714 -22.64 -3.79 50.56
C LEU A 714 -23.16 -3.02 49.33
N LEU A 715 -23.97 -1.98 49.52
CA LEU A 715 -24.41 -1.06 48.44
C LEU A 715 -23.26 -0.16 47.95
N GLY A 716 -22.35 0.25 48.83
CA GLY A 716 -21.09 0.91 48.45
C GLY A 716 -20.18 0.00 47.62
N GLU A 717 -20.01 -1.26 48.04
CA GLU A 717 -19.27 -2.28 47.27
C GLU A 717 -19.90 -2.56 45.90
N TYR A 718 -21.24 -2.61 45.82
CA TYR A 718 -22.00 -2.71 44.56
C TYR A 718 -21.80 -1.49 43.65
N THR A 719 -21.86 -0.28 44.20
CA THR A 719 -21.65 0.97 43.46
C THR A 719 -20.22 1.06 42.91
N MET A 720 -19.22 0.68 43.71
CA MET A 720 -17.82 0.60 43.28
C MET A 720 -17.61 -0.49 42.23
N TRP A 721 -18.30 -1.63 42.33
CA TRP A 721 -18.28 -2.68 41.31
C TRP A 721 -18.86 -2.18 39.98
N LEU A 722 -20.01 -1.49 39.99
CA LEU A 722 -20.60 -0.84 38.81
C LEU A 722 -19.58 0.13 38.16
N GLN A 723 -19.14 1.16 38.88
CA GLN A 723 -18.21 2.18 38.39
C GLN A 723 -16.93 1.58 37.79
N SER A 724 -16.31 0.64 38.51
CA SER A 724 -15.04 0.02 38.12
C SER A 724 -15.17 -0.82 36.84
N LYS A 725 -16.24 -1.62 36.73
CA LYS A 725 -16.49 -2.42 35.52
C LYS A 725 -16.82 -1.53 34.31
N ASN A 726 -17.67 -0.52 34.49
CA ASN A 726 -18.14 0.34 33.41
C ASN A 726 -16.97 1.13 32.78
N ALA A 727 -16.16 1.78 33.63
CA ALA A 727 -14.99 2.55 33.20
C ALA A 727 -13.89 1.69 32.55
N ARG A 728 -13.76 0.41 32.96
CA ARG A 728 -12.84 -0.54 32.35
C ARG A 728 -13.32 -1.01 30.98
N GLU A 729 -14.61 -1.29 30.81
CA GLU A 729 -15.11 -1.76 29.52
C GLU A 729 -15.25 -0.62 28.49
N GLY A 730 -15.69 0.57 28.90
CA GLY A 730 -15.63 1.77 28.04
C GLY A 730 -14.21 2.08 27.57
N ARG A 731 -13.20 1.89 28.43
CA ARG A 731 -11.79 1.96 28.05
C ARG A 731 -11.43 0.92 26.99
N ARG A 732 -11.81 -0.35 27.17
CA ARG A 732 -11.54 -1.44 26.22
C ARG A 732 -12.14 -1.18 24.84
N TYR A 733 -13.37 -0.68 24.77
CA TYR A 733 -13.98 -0.29 23.50
C TYR A 733 -13.20 0.83 22.83
N LYS A 734 -12.90 1.91 23.55
CA LYS A 734 -12.10 3.02 23.04
C LYS A 734 -10.73 2.54 22.52
N GLU A 735 -9.99 1.78 23.33
CA GLU A 735 -8.68 1.23 22.94
C GLU A 735 -8.80 0.28 21.73
N SER A 736 -9.89 -0.46 21.57
CA SER A 736 -10.11 -1.36 20.42
C SER A 736 -10.38 -0.62 19.12
N PHE A 737 -11.12 0.50 19.15
CA PHE A 737 -11.30 1.37 17.98
C PHE A 737 -9.99 2.12 17.64
N GLU A 738 -9.33 2.73 18.63
CA GLU A 738 -8.10 3.51 18.42
C GLU A 738 -6.93 2.67 17.89
N ASN A 739 -6.72 1.44 18.41
CA ASN A 739 -5.66 0.56 17.92
C ASN A 739 -5.93 0.01 16.51
N ARG A 740 -7.20 -0.09 16.09
CA ARG A 740 -7.58 -0.69 14.80
C ARG A 740 -7.63 0.32 13.65
N TRP A 741 -8.00 1.57 13.93
CA TRP A 741 -8.03 2.64 12.94
C TRP A 741 -7.26 3.90 13.40
N PRO A 742 -5.92 3.83 13.55
CA PRO A 742 -5.12 4.94 14.10
C PRO A 742 -5.19 6.25 13.29
N SER A 743 -5.46 6.16 11.98
CA SER A 743 -5.57 7.31 11.07
C SER A 743 -6.75 8.24 11.39
N LEU A 744 -7.85 7.71 11.96
CA LEU A 744 -9.02 8.50 12.35
C LEU A 744 -8.83 9.19 13.71
N VAL A 745 -7.91 8.73 14.54
CA VAL A 745 -7.67 9.26 15.91
C VAL A 745 -7.18 10.72 15.87
N TYR A 746 -6.37 11.08 14.87
CA TYR A 746 -5.84 12.44 14.71
C TYR A 746 -6.84 13.46 14.13
N LEU A 747 -7.97 13.00 13.58
CA LEU A 747 -8.98 13.87 12.96
C LEU A 747 -10.05 14.36 13.95
N GLN A 748 -10.04 13.89 15.20
CA GLN A 748 -11.03 14.27 16.22
C GLN A 748 -10.49 15.31 17.21
N PRO A 749 -11.19 16.44 17.43
CA PRO A 749 -10.89 17.37 18.52
C PRO A 749 -11.03 16.73 19.91
N GLN A 750 -10.46 17.39 20.93
CA GLN A 750 -10.36 16.95 22.34
C GLN A 750 -11.72 16.92 23.10
N VAL A 751 -12.78 16.32 22.54
CA VAL A 751 -14.16 16.33 23.09
C VAL A 751 -14.39 15.21 24.14
N TYR A 752 -13.43 14.31 24.33
CA TYR A 752 -13.58 13.13 25.18
C TYR A 752 -13.47 13.27 26.71
N PRO A 753 -12.94 14.34 27.34
CA PRO A 753 -12.82 14.41 28.81
C PRO A 753 -14.15 14.18 29.54
N ASP A 754 -15.15 15.05 29.32
CA ASP A 754 -16.48 14.98 29.95
C ASP A 754 -17.20 13.66 29.66
N MET A 755 -17.03 13.12 28.44
CA MET A 755 -17.61 11.85 28.03
C MET A 755 -17.05 10.66 28.82
N TYR A 756 -15.78 10.69 29.22
CA TYR A 756 -15.18 9.62 30.04
C TYR A 756 -15.52 9.75 31.52
N GLU A 757 -15.80 10.96 32.03
CA GLU A 757 -16.37 11.13 33.37
C GLU A 757 -17.81 10.60 33.45
N LEU A 758 -18.62 10.78 32.40
CA LEU A 758 -19.99 10.23 32.35
C LEU A 758 -20.03 8.71 32.47
N VAL A 759 -19.10 7.96 31.87
CA VAL A 759 -19.00 6.49 32.01
C VAL A 759 -18.68 6.06 33.46
N ARG A 760 -18.01 6.92 34.22
CA ARG A 760 -17.71 6.73 35.65
C ARG A 760 -18.84 7.16 36.59
N LYS A 761 -19.82 7.95 36.11
CA LYS A 761 -20.91 8.45 36.94
C LYS A 761 -21.95 7.36 37.21
N VAL A 762 -22.19 7.13 38.50
CA VAL A 762 -23.29 6.30 39.03
C VAL A 762 -23.97 7.13 40.12
N ASP A 763 -25.29 7.30 40.01
CA ASP A 763 -26.02 8.28 40.83
C ASP A 763 -26.35 7.77 42.24
N GLY A 764 -26.25 6.46 42.48
CA GLY A 764 -26.25 5.86 43.81
C GLY A 764 -27.62 5.93 44.51
N TYR A 765 -28.71 5.73 43.77
CA TYR A 765 -30.06 5.76 44.33
C TYR A 765 -30.23 4.74 45.45
N SER A 766 -29.65 3.55 45.30
CA SER A 766 -29.73 2.47 46.29
C SER A 766 -29.12 2.86 47.64
N SER A 767 -27.98 3.57 47.65
CA SER A 767 -27.37 4.11 48.88
C SER A 767 -28.28 5.12 49.57
N ARG A 768 -28.88 6.06 48.81
CA ARG A 768 -29.77 7.10 49.37
C ARG A 768 -30.97 6.52 50.11
N VAL A 769 -31.60 5.47 49.58
CA VAL A 769 -32.74 4.78 50.22
C VAL A 769 -32.41 4.28 51.64
N ILE A 770 -31.15 3.87 51.89
CA ILE A 770 -30.70 3.47 53.22
C ILE A 770 -30.24 4.67 54.08
N GLU A 771 -29.68 5.72 53.48
CA GLU A 771 -29.32 6.97 54.19
C GLU A 771 -30.56 7.69 54.75
N ASP A 772 -31.67 7.68 54.01
CA ASP A 772 -32.96 8.22 54.46
C ASP A 772 -33.64 7.36 55.55
N PHE A 773 -33.22 6.09 55.76
CA PHE A 773 -33.85 5.17 56.69
C PHE A 773 -33.38 5.38 58.15
N SER A 774 -34.15 6.19 58.90
CA SER A 774 -33.86 6.49 60.31
C SER A 774 -34.15 5.31 61.25
N ALA A 775 -33.12 4.51 61.57
CA ALA A 775 -33.17 3.46 62.59
C ALA A 775 -33.71 3.92 63.96
N SER A 776 -33.46 5.19 64.32
CA SER A 776 -33.97 5.78 65.58
C SER A 776 -35.48 6.06 65.55
N SER A 777 -36.03 6.37 64.37
CA SER A 777 -37.47 6.60 64.18
C SER A 777 -38.20 5.26 64.17
N THR A 778 -37.66 4.26 63.47
CA THR A 778 -38.18 2.88 63.45
C THR A 778 -38.20 2.26 64.84
N SER A 779 -37.15 2.46 65.65
CA SER A 779 -37.12 1.98 67.05
C SER A 779 -38.18 2.66 67.93
N LYS A 780 -38.39 3.98 67.78
CA LYS A 780 -39.45 4.71 68.52
C LYS A 780 -40.86 4.25 68.15
N MET A 781 -41.16 4.08 66.86
CA MET A 781 -42.46 3.55 66.44
C MET A 781 -42.66 2.13 66.97
N PHE A 782 -41.62 1.29 66.92
CA PHE A 782 -41.66 -0.06 67.48
C PHE A 782 -41.91 -0.09 68.99
N GLU A 783 -41.29 0.82 69.77
CA GLU A 783 -41.59 0.95 71.20
C GLU A 783 -43.05 1.35 71.44
N GLN A 784 -43.62 2.21 70.58
CA GLN A 784 -45.03 2.59 70.63
C GLN A 784 -45.96 1.40 70.33
N GLU A 785 -45.66 0.56 69.32
CA GLU A 785 -46.45 -0.65 69.03
C GLU A 785 -46.43 -1.65 70.21
N ILE A 786 -45.25 -1.91 70.81
CA ILE A 786 -45.15 -2.78 71.99
C ILE A 786 -45.94 -2.19 73.17
N ARG A 787 -45.85 -0.86 73.37
CA ARG A 787 -46.59 -0.13 74.40
C ARG A 787 -48.10 -0.24 74.19
N GLU A 788 -48.61 -0.12 72.96
CA GLU A 788 -50.02 -0.35 72.64
C GLU A 788 -50.46 -1.81 72.88
N VAL A 789 -49.64 -2.81 72.52
CA VAL A 789 -49.96 -4.21 72.77
C VAL A 789 -50.07 -4.50 74.27
N PHE A 790 -49.14 -3.97 75.09
CA PHE A 790 -49.20 -4.16 76.55
C PHE A 790 -50.29 -3.30 77.23
N LEU A 791 -50.48 -2.03 76.86
CA LEU A 791 -51.54 -1.19 77.42
C LEU A 791 -52.94 -1.68 77.02
N GLY A 792 -53.14 -2.10 75.77
CA GLY A 792 -54.42 -2.67 75.34
C GLY A 792 -54.76 -4.02 75.99
N THR A 793 -53.75 -4.75 76.48
CA THR A 793 -53.91 -6.09 77.09
C THR A 793 -53.94 -6.05 78.62
N PHE A 794 -53.12 -5.21 79.25
CA PHE A 794 -52.94 -5.12 80.71
C PHE A 794 -53.23 -3.72 81.26
N GLY A 795 -53.05 -2.65 80.48
CA GLY A 795 -53.43 -1.28 80.88
C GLY A 795 -54.94 -1.12 81.08
N GLY A 796 -55.77 -1.87 80.35
CA GLY A 796 -57.21 -2.00 80.64
C GLY A 796 -57.51 -2.62 82.03
N LEU A 797 -56.66 -3.54 82.51
CA LEU A 797 -56.70 -4.03 83.90
C LEU A 797 -56.10 -3.02 84.90
N GLY A 798 -55.44 -1.95 84.44
CA GLY A 798 -54.97 -0.86 85.30
C GLY A 798 -56.10 -0.07 85.95
N ALA A 799 -57.24 0.08 85.27
CA ALA A 799 -58.42 0.79 85.80
C ALA A 799 -59.40 -0.14 86.55
N ALA A 800 -59.42 -1.44 86.25
CA ALA A 800 -60.49 -2.35 86.68
C ALA A 800 -60.05 -3.76 87.13
N GLY A 801 -58.76 -4.10 87.02
CA GLY A 801 -58.23 -5.44 87.31
C GLY A 801 -57.26 -5.49 88.51
N LEU A 802 -56.43 -4.47 88.72
CA LEU A 802 -55.62 -4.35 89.94
C LEU A 802 -56.46 -4.00 91.18
N SER A 803 -57.61 -3.36 90.97
CA SER A 803 -58.61 -3.09 92.00
C SER A 803 -59.15 -4.37 92.66
N ALA A 804 -59.23 -5.50 91.96
CA ALA A 804 -59.63 -6.78 92.54
C ALA A 804 -58.67 -7.30 93.64
N SER A 805 -57.42 -6.82 93.67
CA SER A 805 -56.43 -7.13 94.71
C SER A 805 -56.32 -6.06 95.81
N LEU A 806 -57.02 -4.93 95.68
CA LEU A 806 -56.84 -3.75 96.55
C LEU A 806 -58.14 -3.15 97.10
N LEU A 807 -59.32 -3.48 96.54
CA LEU A 807 -60.62 -2.98 97.00
C LEU A 807 -61.35 -3.90 97.99
N THR A 808 -60.71 -4.96 98.50
CA THR A 808 -61.27 -5.77 99.60
C THR A 808 -61.32 -5.04 100.94
N SER A 809 -60.82 -3.80 101.03
CA SER A 809 -60.71 -3.04 102.28
C SER A 809 -61.86 -2.05 102.54
N VAL A 810 -62.59 -1.56 101.52
CA VAL A 810 -63.56 -0.46 101.70
C VAL A 810 -64.69 -0.50 100.66
N LEU A 811 -65.81 -1.18 100.98
CA LEU A 811 -67.23 -0.81 100.75
C LEU A 811 -68.16 -2.03 101.04
N PRO A 812 -69.47 -1.87 101.36
CA PRO A 812 -70.28 -2.99 101.87
C PRO A 812 -71.57 -3.31 101.06
N THR A 813 -71.49 -3.74 99.80
CA THR A 813 -72.68 -4.11 98.97
C THR A 813 -72.44 -5.29 98.02
N THR A 814 -72.72 -6.50 98.49
CA THR A 814 -72.23 -7.78 97.94
C THR A 814 -72.82 -8.28 96.60
N LEU A 815 -73.67 -7.51 95.90
CA LEU A 815 -74.29 -7.94 94.64
C LEU A 815 -73.66 -7.28 93.40
N GLU A 816 -73.36 -5.98 93.47
CA GLU A 816 -72.71 -5.25 92.38
C GLU A 816 -71.24 -5.70 92.21
N ASP A 817 -70.55 -5.96 93.33
CA ASP A 817 -69.17 -6.47 93.36
C ASP A 817 -68.99 -7.78 92.58
N LEU A 818 -70.00 -8.67 92.59
CA LEU A 818 -69.91 -9.99 91.95
C LEU A 818 -70.12 -9.87 90.43
N LEU A 819 -70.99 -8.96 89.98
CA LEU A 819 -71.12 -8.61 88.56
C LEU A 819 -69.91 -7.81 88.07
N ALA A 820 -69.33 -6.95 88.90
CA ALA A 820 -68.07 -6.26 88.60
C ALA A 820 -66.91 -7.26 88.46
N LEU A 821 -66.74 -8.21 89.39
CA LEU A 821 -65.76 -9.29 89.26
C LEU A 821 -66.00 -10.15 88.02
N GLY A 822 -67.26 -10.45 87.68
CA GLY A 822 -67.62 -11.16 86.45
C GLY A 822 -67.25 -10.40 85.17
N LEU A 823 -67.59 -9.11 85.09
CA LEU A 823 -67.28 -8.26 83.94
C LEU A 823 -65.79 -7.92 83.82
N CYS A 824 -65.08 -7.71 84.93
CA CYS A 824 -63.64 -7.47 84.94
C CYS A 824 -62.84 -8.74 84.61
N SER A 825 -63.26 -9.91 85.09
CA SER A 825 -62.62 -11.18 84.71
C SER A 825 -62.92 -11.58 83.26
N ALA A 826 -64.14 -11.38 82.77
CA ALA A 826 -64.48 -11.59 81.36
C ALA A 826 -63.75 -10.59 80.45
N GLY A 827 -63.71 -9.30 80.80
CA GLY A 827 -62.99 -8.26 80.06
C GLY A 827 -61.48 -8.50 80.04
N GLY A 828 -60.90 -8.87 81.19
CA GLY A 828 -59.49 -9.27 81.28
C GLY A 828 -59.18 -10.54 80.47
N TYR A 829 -60.03 -11.56 80.54
CA TYR A 829 -59.91 -12.77 79.75
C TYR A 829 -59.99 -12.47 78.24
N ILE A 830 -60.92 -11.63 77.79
CA ILE A 830 -61.04 -11.20 76.39
C ILE A 830 -59.81 -10.39 75.96
N ALA A 831 -59.27 -9.51 76.81
CA ALA A 831 -58.06 -8.76 76.51
C ALA A 831 -56.83 -9.68 76.33
N VAL A 832 -56.66 -10.66 77.23
CA VAL A 832 -55.56 -11.64 77.19
C VAL A 832 -55.73 -12.68 76.07
N ALA A 833 -56.95 -13.15 75.80
CA ALA A 833 -57.25 -14.05 74.69
C ALA A 833 -56.98 -13.40 73.32
N ASN A 834 -57.09 -12.07 73.23
CA ASN A 834 -56.71 -11.30 72.03
C ASN A 834 -55.21 -10.96 71.95
N PHE A 835 -54.39 -11.29 72.96
CA PHE A 835 -52.95 -11.02 72.94
C PHE A 835 -52.20 -11.69 71.77
N PRO A 836 -52.45 -12.96 71.39
CA PRO A 836 -51.82 -13.56 70.21
C PRO A 836 -52.17 -12.80 68.91
N ALA A 837 -53.44 -12.41 68.74
CA ALA A 837 -53.91 -11.64 67.57
C ALA A 837 -53.43 -10.17 67.56
N ARG A 838 -52.97 -9.65 68.70
CA ARG A 838 -52.29 -8.34 68.80
C ARG A 838 -50.80 -8.47 68.47
N ARG A 839 -50.12 -9.49 69.01
CA ARG A 839 -48.72 -9.82 68.65
C ARG A 839 -48.57 -10.07 67.16
N GLN A 840 -49.48 -10.82 66.55
CA GLN A 840 -49.43 -11.14 65.13
C GLN A 840 -49.47 -9.88 64.25
N ARG A 841 -50.32 -8.89 64.59
CA ARG A 841 -50.39 -7.60 63.87
C ARG A 841 -49.10 -6.79 63.94
N VAL A 842 -48.35 -6.84 65.04
CA VAL A 842 -47.02 -6.18 65.13
C VAL A 842 -46.00 -6.90 64.24
N ILE A 843 -46.03 -8.23 64.20
CA ILE A 843 -45.19 -9.04 63.29
C ILE A 843 -45.53 -8.73 61.83
N GLU A 844 -46.81 -8.68 61.46
CA GLU A 844 -47.28 -8.29 60.12
C GLU A 844 -46.84 -6.86 59.74
N LYS A 845 -46.90 -5.91 60.67
CA LYS A 845 -46.48 -4.52 60.44
C LYS A 845 -44.97 -4.40 60.23
N VAL A 846 -44.17 -5.13 61.01
CA VAL A 846 -42.71 -5.21 60.83
C VAL A 846 -42.34 -5.90 59.52
N ASN A 847 -43.02 -6.99 59.16
CA ASN A 847 -42.83 -7.66 57.86
C ASN A 847 -43.12 -6.68 56.72
N LYS A 848 -44.26 -5.97 56.74
CA LYS A 848 -44.64 -4.98 55.73
C LYS A 848 -43.61 -3.85 55.56
N ILE A 849 -42.98 -3.39 56.65
CA ILE A 849 -41.92 -2.37 56.60
C ILE A 849 -40.63 -2.94 55.97
N ALA A 850 -40.21 -4.14 56.39
CA ALA A 850 -39.02 -4.80 55.84
C ALA A 850 -39.18 -5.15 54.35
N ASP A 851 -40.35 -5.65 53.96
CA ASP A 851 -40.67 -6.01 52.58
C ASP A 851 -40.86 -4.79 51.67
N GLY A 852 -41.32 -3.66 52.24
CA GLY A 852 -41.34 -2.36 51.57
C GLY A 852 -39.93 -1.84 51.26
N LEU A 853 -39.07 -1.78 52.29
CA LEU A 853 -37.68 -1.35 52.16
C LEU A 853 -36.88 -2.26 51.20
N ALA A 854 -37.08 -3.57 51.29
CA ALA A 854 -36.48 -4.55 50.39
C ALA A 854 -36.79 -4.26 48.91
N ARG A 855 -38.06 -3.96 48.61
CA ARG A 855 -38.51 -3.61 47.26
C ARG A 855 -37.96 -2.25 46.80
N GLU A 856 -37.99 -1.22 47.66
CA GLU A 856 -37.46 0.11 47.32
C GLU A 856 -35.96 0.07 47.00
N ILE A 857 -35.20 -0.77 47.70
CA ILE A 857 -33.78 -1.02 47.39
C ILE A 857 -33.61 -1.86 46.12
N GLU A 858 -34.45 -2.86 45.87
CA GLU A 858 -34.43 -3.63 44.61
C GLU A 858 -34.72 -2.75 43.39
N GLU A 859 -35.73 -1.88 43.46
CA GLU A 859 -36.08 -0.89 42.44
C GLU A 859 -34.94 0.13 42.25
N ALA A 860 -34.34 0.64 43.33
CA ALA A 860 -33.22 1.58 43.27
C ALA A 860 -31.93 0.96 42.69
N MET A 861 -31.60 -0.29 43.04
CA MET A 861 -30.47 -1.03 42.43
C MET A 861 -30.71 -1.31 40.95
N GLN A 862 -31.94 -1.67 40.55
CA GLN A 862 -32.30 -1.85 39.14
C GLN A 862 -32.11 -0.54 38.36
N LYS A 863 -32.44 0.61 38.98
CA LYS A 863 -32.23 1.95 38.39
C LYS A 863 -30.75 2.33 38.30
N ASP A 864 -29.96 2.12 39.36
CA ASP A 864 -28.51 2.36 39.36
C ASP A 864 -27.82 1.58 38.21
N LEU A 865 -28.21 0.31 38.01
CA LEU A 865 -27.73 -0.49 36.87
C LEU A 865 -28.12 0.14 35.52
N GLN A 866 -29.40 0.50 35.34
CA GLN A 866 -29.91 1.00 34.06
C GLN A 866 -29.26 2.32 33.64
N GLU A 867 -29.10 3.28 34.55
CA GLU A 867 -28.39 4.54 34.24
C GLU A 867 -26.90 4.28 33.95
N THR A 868 -26.23 3.42 34.73
CA THR A 868 -24.82 3.05 34.51
C THR A 868 -24.60 2.42 33.13
N VAL A 869 -25.48 1.49 32.75
CA VAL A 869 -25.46 0.85 31.43
C VAL A 869 -25.71 1.88 30.33
N GLY A 870 -26.77 2.70 30.43
CA GLY A 870 -27.10 3.71 29.42
C GLY A 870 -25.98 4.75 29.21
N HIS A 871 -25.21 5.08 30.26
CA HIS A 871 -24.00 5.90 30.13
C HIS A 871 -22.92 5.22 29.27
N LEU A 872 -22.70 3.90 29.44
CA LEU A 872 -21.76 3.13 28.61
C LEU A 872 -22.27 2.96 27.18
N GLU A 873 -23.54 2.67 26.97
CA GLU A 873 -24.10 2.50 25.63
C GLU A 873 -23.94 3.80 24.80
N ASN A 874 -24.36 4.93 25.36
CA ASN A 874 -24.20 6.26 24.78
C ASN A 874 -22.73 6.59 24.47
N PHE A 875 -21.80 6.22 25.35
CA PHE A 875 -20.37 6.38 25.13
C PHE A 875 -19.85 5.50 23.98
N VAL A 876 -20.14 4.20 23.99
CA VAL A 876 -19.67 3.25 22.97
C VAL A 876 -20.25 3.57 21.60
N THR A 877 -21.53 3.95 21.51
CA THR A 877 -22.13 4.43 20.25
C THR A 877 -21.46 5.71 19.75
N LYS A 878 -21.16 6.68 20.63
CA LYS A 878 -20.48 7.93 20.21
C LYS A 878 -19.03 7.74 19.82
N VAL A 879 -18.30 6.84 20.48
CA VAL A 879 -16.92 6.48 20.11
C VAL A 879 -16.91 5.69 18.80
N GLY A 880 -17.80 4.70 18.63
CA GLY A 880 -17.80 3.80 17.48
C GLY A 880 -18.39 4.39 16.20
N LYS A 881 -19.41 5.26 16.30
CA LYS A 881 -20.10 5.81 15.13
C LYS A 881 -19.17 6.52 14.13
N PRO A 882 -18.21 7.37 14.51
CA PRO A 882 -17.25 7.96 13.57
C PRO A 882 -16.45 6.95 12.75
N TYR A 883 -16.18 5.75 13.29
CA TYR A 883 -15.51 4.67 12.57
C TYR A 883 -16.49 3.94 11.62
N GLN A 884 -17.75 3.76 12.01
CA GLN A 884 -18.81 3.25 11.12
C GLN A 884 -19.04 4.20 9.94
N ASP A 885 -19.26 5.50 10.22
CA ASP A 885 -19.50 6.53 9.22
C ASP A 885 -18.32 6.64 8.24
N ALA A 886 -17.07 6.54 8.73
CA ALA A 886 -15.87 6.55 7.88
C ALA A 886 -15.71 5.26 7.05
N ALA A 887 -16.01 4.09 7.61
CA ALA A 887 -15.95 2.82 6.89
C ALA A 887 -17.04 2.74 5.80
N GLN A 888 -18.25 3.22 6.09
CA GLN A 888 -19.35 3.36 5.13
C GLN A 888 -18.97 4.34 4.01
N LEU A 889 -18.50 5.55 4.34
CA LEU A 889 -18.07 6.53 3.34
C LEU A 889 -16.94 6.01 2.42
N LYS A 890 -16.01 5.21 2.96
CA LYS A 890 -14.99 4.52 2.18
C LYS A 890 -15.62 3.49 1.22
N LEU A 891 -16.57 2.69 1.71
CA LEU A 891 -17.27 1.67 0.92
C LEU A 891 -18.11 2.30 -0.21
N ASP A 892 -18.87 3.36 0.09
CA ASP A 892 -19.70 4.08 -0.88
C ASP A 892 -18.86 4.67 -2.01
N ARG A 893 -17.74 5.33 -1.67
CA ARG A 893 -16.79 5.87 -2.65
C ARG A 893 -16.15 4.78 -3.51
N LEU A 894 -15.85 3.60 -2.95
CA LEU A 894 -15.29 2.49 -3.71
C LEU A 894 -16.33 1.86 -4.65
N SER A 895 -17.61 1.86 -4.27
CA SER A 895 -18.71 1.43 -5.15
C SER A 895 -18.89 2.37 -6.34
N GLU A 896 -18.89 3.69 -6.10
CA GLU A 896 -18.96 4.71 -7.18
C GLU A 896 -17.83 4.52 -8.20
N ILE A 897 -16.60 4.31 -7.72
CA ILE A 897 -15.42 4.03 -8.55
C ILE A 897 -15.58 2.71 -9.32
N GLN A 898 -16.21 1.68 -8.73
CA GLN A 898 -16.44 0.40 -9.40
C GLN A 898 -17.48 0.53 -10.55
N ASP A 899 -18.52 1.35 -10.35
CA ASP A 899 -19.52 1.63 -11.39
C ASP A 899 -18.91 2.45 -12.54
N GLU A 900 -18.06 3.46 -12.23
CA GLU A 900 -17.30 4.22 -13.23
C GLU A 900 -16.33 3.34 -14.04
N LEU A 901 -15.57 2.45 -13.38
CA LEU A 901 -14.69 1.49 -14.05
C LEU A 901 -15.46 0.59 -15.02
N SER A 902 -16.64 0.11 -14.62
CA SER A 902 -17.49 -0.77 -15.43
C SER A 902 -18.05 -0.05 -16.67
N ASN A 903 -18.51 1.19 -16.51
CA ASN A 903 -18.98 2.06 -17.60
C ASN A 903 -17.86 2.34 -18.64
N VAL A 904 -16.65 2.63 -18.17
CA VAL A 904 -15.48 2.81 -19.05
C VAL A 904 -15.11 1.52 -19.79
N GLN A 905 -15.15 0.36 -19.12
CA GLN A 905 -14.92 -0.94 -19.77
C GLN A 905 -15.94 -1.20 -20.89
N GLU A 906 -17.24 -0.92 -20.70
CA GLU A 906 -18.28 -1.08 -21.72
C GLU A 906 -18.05 -0.16 -22.94
N LYS A 907 -17.63 1.09 -22.71
CA LYS A 907 -17.25 2.03 -23.80
C LYS A 907 -16.05 1.52 -24.60
N ILE A 908 -15.03 0.98 -23.93
CA ILE A 908 -13.82 0.44 -24.60
C ILE A 908 -14.15 -0.82 -25.39
N LEU A 909 -15.01 -1.71 -24.86
CA LEU A 909 -15.51 -2.87 -25.61
C LEU A 909 -16.29 -2.45 -26.85
N THR A 910 -17.09 -1.38 -26.77
CA THR A 910 -17.83 -0.82 -27.89
C THR A 910 -16.87 -0.30 -28.98
N LEU A 911 -15.88 0.53 -28.61
CA LEU A 911 -14.84 1.00 -29.53
C LEU A 911 -14.07 -0.15 -30.18
N GLN A 912 -13.69 -1.17 -29.41
CA GLN A 912 -12.98 -2.34 -29.92
C GLN A 912 -13.79 -3.07 -31.01
N VAL A 913 -15.12 -3.17 -30.84
CA VAL A 913 -16.01 -3.73 -31.86
C VAL A 913 -16.08 -2.84 -33.10
N GLU A 914 -16.16 -1.52 -32.97
CA GLU A 914 -16.14 -0.59 -34.11
C GLU A 914 -14.82 -0.67 -34.91
N ILE A 915 -13.69 -0.72 -34.21
CA ILE A 915 -12.34 -0.83 -34.78
C ILE A 915 -12.11 -2.18 -35.49
N GLN A 916 -12.62 -3.29 -34.94
CA GLN A 916 -12.61 -4.58 -35.64
C GLN A 916 -13.44 -4.54 -36.93
N ASN A 917 -14.57 -3.83 -36.92
CA ASN A 917 -15.49 -3.71 -38.07
C ASN A 917 -14.98 -2.81 -39.23
N LEU A 918 -13.83 -2.14 -39.10
CA LEU A 918 -13.16 -1.41 -40.20
C LEU A 918 -12.94 -2.25 -41.48
N HIS A 919 -12.90 -3.58 -41.33
CA HIS A 919 -12.75 -4.54 -42.44
C HIS A 919 -14.04 -4.83 -43.22
N VAL A 920 -15.22 -4.47 -42.71
CA VAL A 920 -16.53 -4.97 -43.20
C VAL A 920 -17.23 -3.99 -44.16
N SER A 921 -16.68 -2.78 -44.35
CA SER A 921 -17.15 -1.74 -45.28
C SER A 921 -16.08 -1.26 -46.25
#